data_AF-K1ZLE6-F1
#
_entry.id   AF-K1ZLE6-F1
#
_cell.length_a   1.000
_cell.length_b   1.000
_cell.length_c   1.000
_cell.angle_alpha   90.00
_cell.angle_beta   90.00
_cell.angle_gamma   90.00
#
_symmetry.space_group_name_H-M   'P 1'
#
loop_
_entity.id
_entity.type
_entity.pdbx_description
1 polymer ?
#
loop_
_entity_poly.entity_id
_entity_poly.type
_entity_poly.pdbx_seq_one_letter_code
_entity_poly.pdbx_strand_id
1 'polypeptide(L)'
;MKNQQTIRWVLWILSVTAILLTAQVAKAATLNVDTNDPACSDITGTPYCTIQVAVNNTASSDVIEIAAGVYAENVTVADKSLTFIGENKDTTIIDGGHANSVLTVTSVTNLNINLEQLTLRNGTAAVGGGINMALGNLVLSDTDVSNNTVTHVGGIYVGSGSIELVDSSVVDNTATGTCGGVYIASGDLTLINSHIDDNTAAGGGGLYVINGALTLTESSVDDNTSSNIGGLYHAGGFLTMDHASVSNNQTTTSYGGMYHFSGDVNITDSTIDGNTAAGNMAGAYIESGTVTITNTSISQNNSVGTVGGYFQNTGNLTITGSTLDENTSQTGTVGALHHANGITTITDSTIDGNSATGIGAIYQQTGTLSITNSSVRDNQSSSTAGAIMSVGDLNVLNSTIENNHADGTAGAIYQTTGTFRLTNSLIANNTSDQHIGGMYVTGNFIGTNSTISGNTADDHIGGLYLISGGQLYNMTIVNNSADMDNDGIGDGGGVYAGAGVVTVSNSIIALNEDRGGESPDCAGNVTSGDYNLLGQDTGCTFTALANDQIGTGADPIDPEISNLFDNGGETFTHSLLDVSPAIDAGNPAGCFGDGGVTLTTDQRGYPRPSGSACDVGAYEVGDCGDGHLDYDEECDDGNGVNTDACTNMCLTATCGDGIVQTTVDECDDGNTVDGDGCDSACNEEAAVTPTPTPTPDPVDEPADTDTDTDPSTSPTDTGSTANSGGGCSLNTQALPTNYVGMIGMIWLFTITFIALRNRRHTPSNT
;
A
#
# COMPACT_ATOMS: atom_id res chain seq x y z
N MET A 1 -82.89 13.40 8.13
CA MET A 1 -81.60 12.88 7.60
C MET A 1 -80.42 13.19 8.54
N LYS A 2 -80.56 13.02 9.86
CA LYS A 2 -79.46 13.16 10.84
C LYS A 2 -79.25 11.93 11.74
N ASN A 3 -79.99 10.83 11.48
CA ASN A 3 -79.96 9.62 12.32
C ASN A 3 -79.40 8.35 11.63
N GLN A 4 -78.95 8.43 10.37
CA GLN A 4 -78.31 7.28 9.70
C GLN A 4 -76.78 7.35 9.64
N GLN A 5 -76.17 8.51 9.90
CA GLN A 5 -74.72 8.62 9.95
C GLN A 5 -74.14 8.26 11.33
N THR A 6 -74.85 8.55 12.42
CA THR A 6 -74.41 8.21 13.78
C THR A 6 -74.42 6.70 14.05
N ILE A 7 -75.33 5.95 13.41
CA ILE A 7 -75.41 4.49 13.53
C ILE A 7 -74.28 3.80 12.74
N ARG A 8 -73.82 4.38 11.62
CA ARG A 8 -72.66 3.87 10.86
C ARG A 8 -71.34 4.06 11.61
N TRP A 9 -71.16 5.18 12.34
CA TRP A 9 -69.96 5.42 13.15
C TRP A 9 -69.88 4.51 14.38
N VAL A 10 -71.00 4.23 15.05
CA VAL A 10 -71.03 3.32 16.22
C VAL A 10 -70.85 1.85 15.80
N LEU A 11 -71.39 1.44 14.65
CA LEU A 11 -71.14 0.10 14.10
C LEU A 11 -69.70 -0.07 13.56
N TRP A 12 -69.08 0.99 13.03
CA TRP A 12 -67.68 0.95 12.56
C TRP A 12 -66.69 0.92 13.72
N ILE A 13 -66.93 1.69 14.79
CA ILE A 13 -66.12 1.65 16.02
C ILE A 13 -66.27 0.29 16.71
N LEU A 14 -67.49 -0.28 16.80
CA LEU A 14 -67.69 -1.63 17.35
C LEU A 14 -67.05 -2.74 16.48
N SER A 15 -66.96 -2.58 15.16
CA SER A 15 -66.24 -3.53 14.29
C SER A 15 -64.71 -3.37 14.38
N VAL A 16 -64.19 -2.16 14.59
CA VAL A 16 -62.73 -1.93 14.74
C VAL A 16 -62.26 -2.29 16.15
N THR A 17 -63.07 -2.11 17.19
CA THR A 17 -62.74 -2.60 18.55
C THR A 17 -62.99 -4.11 18.73
N ALA A 18 -63.82 -4.75 17.90
CA ALA A 18 -63.94 -6.21 17.87
C ALA A 18 -62.82 -6.90 17.07
N ILE A 19 -62.12 -6.17 16.20
CA ILE A 19 -60.88 -6.64 15.53
C ILE A 19 -59.63 -6.37 16.39
N LEU A 20 -59.75 -5.53 17.43
CA LEU A 20 -58.70 -5.24 18.42
C LEU A 20 -58.83 -6.02 19.74
N LEU A 21 -59.73 -7.00 19.83
CA LEU A 21 -59.68 -8.03 20.86
C LEU A 21 -59.13 -9.33 20.26
N THR A 22 -57.97 -9.73 20.78
CA THR A 22 -57.25 -10.99 20.56
C THR A 22 -56.53 -11.18 19.22
N ALA A 23 -55.63 -10.27 18.87
CA ALA A 23 -54.30 -10.74 18.46
C ALA A 23 -53.41 -10.64 19.70
N GLN A 24 -53.56 -11.60 20.64
CA GLN A 24 -52.40 -11.94 21.45
C GLN A 24 -51.32 -12.29 20.44
N VAL A 25 -50.19 -11.58 20.45
CA VAL A 25 -48.98 -12.16 19.87
C VAL A 25 -48.80 -13.45 20.66
N ALA A 26 -49.18 -14.57 20.05
CA ALA A 26 -48.96 -15.86 20.66
C ALA A 26 -47.47 -15.92 20.93
N LYS A 27 -47.08 -16.11 22.20
CA LYS A 27 -45.69 -16.33 22.54
C LYS A 27 -45.21 -17.51 21.69
N ALA A 28 -44.09 -17.35 20.99
CA ALA A 28 -43.42 -18.44 20.27
C ALA A 28 -43.41 -19.69 21.15
N ALA A 29 -43.95 -20.78 20.64
CA ALA A 29 -43.87 -22.06 21.33
C ALA A 29 -42.43 -22.60 21.19
N THR A 30 -41.94 -23.25 22.24
CA THR A 30 -40.66 -23.97 22.22
C THR A 30 -40.95 -25.45 22.13
N LEU A 31 -40.36 -26.13 21.13
CA LEU A 31 -40.43 -27.57 20.97
C LEU A 31 -39.04 -28.16 21.18
N ASN A 32 -38.92 -29.14 22.06
CA ASN A 32 -37.65 -29.76 22.40
C ASN A 32 -37.41 -31.00 21.54
N VAL A 33 -36.21 -31.14 20.99
CA VAL A 33 -35.74 -32.29 20.24
C VAL A 33 -34.56 -32.89 20.99
N ASP A 34 -34.63 -34.17 21.31
CA ASP A 34 -33.55 -34.92 21.95
C ASP A 34 -33.61 -36.38 21.49
N THR A 35 -32.73 -36.74 20.55
CA THR A 35 -32.64 -38.12 20.03
C THR A 35 -32.06 -39.10 21.05
N ASN A 36 -31.37 -38.58 22.08
CA ASN A 36 -30.73 -39.36 23.12
C ASN A 36 -31.63 -39.55 24.34
N ASP A 37 -32.73 -38.79 24.47
CA ASP A 37 -33.71 -39.00 25.53
C ASP A 37 -34.47 -40.32 25.31
N PRO A 38 -34.36 -41.31 26.23
CA PRO A 38 -35.11 -42.56 26.11
C PRO A 38 -36.63 -42.39 26.20
N ALA A 39 -37.11 -41.23 26.65
CA ALA A 39 -38.52 -40.82 26.67
C ALA A 39 -38.94 -39.99 25.44
N CYS A 40 -38.03 -39.72 24.50
CA CYS A 40 -38.39 -39.04 23.27
C CYS A 40 -39.50 -39.80 22.54
N SER A 41 -40.46 -39.07 22.01
CA SER A 41 -41.45 -39.61 21.10
C SER A 41 -41.87 -38.54 20.11
N ASP A 42 -42.07 -38.91 18.86
CA ASP A 42 -42.48 -38.01 17.78
C ASP A 42 -43.99 -37.67 17.86
N ILE A 43 -44.46 -37.39 19.08
CA ILE A 43 -45.85 -37.13 19.45
C ILE A 43 -45.87 -35.89 20.37
N THR A 44 -46.87 -35.03 20.20
CA THR A 44 -46.99 -33.78 20.98
C THR A 44 -47.04 -34.05 22.50
N GLY A 45 -46.22 -33.33 23.27
CA GLY A 45 -46.21 -33.38 24.73
C GLY A 45 -45.03 -34.15 25.36
N THR A 46 -44.18 -34.76 24.55
CA THR A 46 -42.85 -35.27 24.91
C THR A 46 -41.77 -34.55 24.12
N PRO A 47 -40.48 -34.65 24.50
CA PRO A 47 -39.39 -34.31 23.58
C PRO A 47 -39.55 -35.11 22.27
N TYR A 48 -39.32 -34.45 21.14
CA TYR A 48 -39.31 -35.08 19.82
C TYR A 48 -38.00 -35.84 19.63
N CYS A 49 -38.04 -37.00 18.95
CA CYS A 49 -36.81 -37.73 18.61
C CYS A 49 -36.15 -37.17 17.33
N THR A 50 -36.95 -36.61 16.43
CA THR A 50 -36.51 -36.09 15.13
C THR A 50 -36.84 -34.61 14.95
N ILE A 51 -35.93 -33.88 14.30
CA ILE A 51 -36.08 -32.46 14.03
C ILE A 51 -37.23 -32.23 13.04
N GLN A 52 -37.36 -33.07 12.01
CA GLN A 52 -38.42 -32.89 11.00
C GLN A 52 -39.83 -32.99 11.61
N VAL A 53 -40.05 -33.87 12.59
CA VAL A 53 -41.37 -33.98 13.23
C VAL A 53 -41.64 -32.76 14.12
N ALA A 54 -40.64 -32.25 14.84
CA ALA A 54 -40.78 -30.98 15.55
C ALA A 54 -41.15 -29.85 14.59
N VAL A 55 -40.43 -29.71 13.47
CA VAL A 55 -40.75 -28.75 12.41
C VAL A 55 -42.19 -28.93 11.93
N ASN A 56 -42.69 -30.14 11.70
CA ASN A 56 -44.08 -30.34 11.24
C ASN A 56 -45.13 -29.86 12.25
N ASN A 57 -44.79 -29.77 13.54
CA ASN A 57 -45.69 -29.38 14.62
C ASN A 57 -45.51 -27.92 15.07
N THR A 58 -44.58 -27.16 14.47
CA THR A 58 -44.43 -25.71 14.73
C THR A 58 -45.36 -24.84 13.89
N ALA A 59 -45.73 -23.69 14.46
CA ALA A 59 -46.22 -22.51 13.77
C ALA A 59 -45.07 -21.54 13.41
N SER A 60 -45.38 -20.53 12.60
CA SER A 60 -44.39 -19.48 12.29
C SER A 60 -44.01 -18.70 13.55
N SER A 61 -42.73 -18.36 13.67
CA SER A 61 -42.06 -17.75 14.83
C SER A 61 -41.83 -18.67 16.02
N ASP A 62 -42.15 -19.97 15.94
CA ASP A 62 -41.80 -20.92 17.00
C ASP A 62 -40.30 -21.25 17.02
N VAL A 63 -39.86 -21.76 18.17
CA VAL A 63 -38.47 -22.14 18.47
C VAL A 63 -38.37 -23.66 18.58
N ILE A 64 -37.32 -24.23 18.01
CA ILE A 64 -36.96 -25.64 18.16
C ILE A 64 -35.63 -25.72 18.92
N GLU A 65 -35.67 -26.20 20.16
CA GLU A 65 -34.48 -26.43 20.98
C GLU A 65 -33.98 -27.86 20.76
N ILE A 66 -32.72 -28.02 20.35
CA ILE A 66 -32.13 -29.29 19.95
C ILE A 66 -30.99 -29.63 20.90
N ALA A 67 -31.19 -30.66 21.73
CA ALA A 67 -30.18 -31.15 22.66
C ALA A 67 -28.95 -31.70 21.92
N ALA A 68 -27.80 -31.78 22.61
CA ALA A 68 -26.59 -32.37 22.06
C ALA A 68 -26.83 -33.78 21.47
N GLY A 69 -26.36 -33.98 20.24
CA GLY A 69 -26.56 -35.22 19.50
C GLY A 69 -26.24 -35.09 18.01
N VAL A 70 -26.11 -36.22 17.33
CA VAL A 70 -25.99 -36.30 15.87
C VAL A 70 -27.33 -36.74 15.29
N TYR A 71 -27.96 -35.82 14.56
CA TYR A 71 -29.27 -35.99 13.94
C TYR A 71 -29.08 -36.26 12.46
N ALA A 72 -29.14 -37.55 12.08
CA ALA A 72 -29.02 -37.97 10.68
C ALA A 72 -30.32 -37.68 9.92
N GLU A 73 -30.49 -36.43 9.45
CA GLU A 73 -31.71 -35.91 8.85
C GLU A 73 -31.44 -34.91 7.73
N ASN A 74 -32.41 -34.78 6.82
CA ASN A 74 -32.50 -33.68 5.86
C ASN A 74 -33.81 -32.92 6.16
N VAL A 75 -33.70 -31.75 6.76
CA VAL A 75 -34.83 -30.99 7.30
C VAL A 75 -35.43 -30.09 6.22
N THR A 76 -36.75 -30.11 6.07
CA THR A 76 -37.51 -29.24 5.18
C THR A 76 -38.45 -28.34 5.98
N VAL A 77 -38.30 -27.03 5.81
CA VAL A 77 -39.19 -26.00 6.34
C VAL A 77 -40.04 -25.44 5.21
N ALA A 78 -41.36 -25.42 5.40
CA ALA A 78 -42.31 -24.90 4.42
C ALA A 78 -43.21 -23.82 5.01
N ASP A 79 -43.25 -22.65 4.37
CA ASP A 79 -44.17 -21.53 4.65
C ASP A 79 -44.22 -21.03 6.12
N LYS A 80 -43.10 -21.10 6.84
CA LYS A 80 -42.99 -20.60 8.22
C LYS A 80 -41.60 -20.12 8.58
N SER A 81 -41.54 -19.00 9.31
CA SER A 81 -40.31 -18.52 9.93
C SER A 81 -40.05 -19.33 11.20
N LEU A 82 -38.81 -19.71 11.47
CA LEU A 82 -38.45 -20.56 12.61
C LEU A 82 -37.09 -20.18 13.16
N THR A 83 -36.90 -20.42 14.45
CA THR A 83 -35.58 -20.40 15.10
C THR A 83 -35.22 -21.82 15.54
N PHE A 84 -34.01 -22.26 15.22
CA PHE A 84 -33.42 -23.52 15.68
C PHE A 84 -32.27 -23.17 16.62
N ILE A 85 -32.30 -23.71 17.84
CA ILE A 85 -31.28 -23.46 18.87
C ILE A 85 -30.70 -24.81 19.27
N GLY A 86 -29.44 -25.04 18.93
CA GLY A 86 -28.66 -26.14 19.48
C GLY A 86 -28.12 -25.83 20.86
N GLU A 87 -27.68 -26.87 21.56
CA GLU A 87 -27.03 -26.70 22.86
C GLU A 87 -25.60 -26.17 22.71
N ASN A 88 -24.89 -26.62 21.68
CA ASN A 88 -23.54 -26.21 21.35
C ASN A 88 -23.16 -26.74 19.95
N LYS A 89 -22.51 -25.92 19.11
CA LYS A 89 -22.22 -26.28 17.71
C LYS A 89 -21.32 -27.51 17.53
N ASP A 90 -20.43 -27.80 18.49
CA ASP A 90 -19.54 -28.96 18.46
C ASP A 90 -20.27 -30.28 18.73
N THR A 91 -21.46 -30.21 19.33
CA THR A 91 -22.19 -31.38 19.84
C THR A 91 -23.60 -31.53 19.30
N THR A 92 -24.25 -30.45 18.87
CA THR A 92 -25.55 -30.47 18.19
C THR A 92 -25.32 -30.43 16.68
N ILE A 93 -25.35 -31.59 16.05
CA ILE A 93 -24.98 -31.77 14.63
C ILE A 93 -26.19 -32.29 13.85
N ILE A 94 -26.62 -31.56 12.84
CA ILE A 94 -27.54 -32.05 11.80
C ILE A 94 -26.69 -32.59 10.65
N ASP A 95 -26.72 -33.91 10.48
CA ASP A 95 -25.90 -34.63 9.50
C ASP A 95 -26.76 -35.07 8.32
N GLY A 96 -26.53 -34.47 7.16
CA GLY A 96 -27.28 -34.74 5.93
C GLY A 96 -27.03 -36.12 5.31
N GLY A 97 -26.10 -36.90 5.86
CA GLY A 97 -25.88 -38.31 5.49
C GLY A 97 -25.49 -38.54 4.04
N HIS A 98 -24.99 -37.52 3.36
CA HIS A 98 -24.71 -37.48 1.92
C HIS A 98 -25.91 -37.81 1.04
N ALA A 99 -27.13 -37.45 1.48
CA ALA A 99 -28.37 -37.78 0.77
C ALA A 99 -29.05 -36.58 0.07
N ASN A 100 -29.06 -35.40 0.71
CA ASN A 100 -29.70 -34.18 0.20
C ASN A 100 -29.14 -32.94 0.94
N SER A 101 -29.70 -31.75 0.74
CA SER A 101 -29.42 -30.56 1.55
C SER A 101 -29.71 -30.87 3.02
N VAL A 102 -28.87 -30.39 3.95
CA VAL A 102 -29.12 -30.57 5.39
C VAL A 102 -30.39 -29.80 5.80
N LEU A 103 -30.53 -28.55 5.33
CA LEU A 103 -31.72 -27.73 5.52
C LEU A 103 -32.23 -27.19 4.17
N THR A 104 -33.51 -27.45 3.88
CA THR A 104 -34.21 -26.89 2.71
C THR A 104 -35.38 -26.02 3.16
N VAL A 105 -35.44 -24.79 2.66
CA VAL A 105 -36.52 -23.84 2.94
C VAL A 105 -37.31 -23.60 1.67
N THR A 106 -38.55 -24.09 1.66
CA THR A 106 -39.47 -23.99 0.53
C THR A 106 -40.56 -22.97 0.85
N SER A 107 -40.57 -21.85 0.13
CA SER A 107 -41.56 -20.79 0.33
C SER A 107 -41.72 -19.95 -0.92
N VAL A 108 -42.90 -19.34 -1.07
CA VAL A 108 -43.19 -18.29 -2.07
C VAL A 108 -43.23 -16.89 -1.44
N THR A 109 -42.95 -16.79 -0.14
CA THR A 109 -42.88 -15.55 0.64
C THR A 109 -41.55 -15.46 1.39
N ASN A 110 -41.13 -14.25 1.77
CA ASN A 110 -39.91 -14.08 2.56
C ASN A 110 -40.10 -14.63 3.97
N LEU A 111 -39.33 -15.67 4.31
CA LEU A 111 -39.29 -16.26 5.65
C LEU A 111 -38.04 -15.77 6.40
N ASN A 112 -38.09 -15.78 7.72
CA ASN A 112 -36.90 -15.60 8.56
C ASN A 112 -36.53 -16.96 9.17
N ILE A 113 -35.32 -17.43 8.91
CA ILE A 113 -34.78 -18.64 9.52
C ILE A 113 -33.55 -18.25 10.33
N ASN A 114 -33.58 -18.54 11.63
CA ASN A 114 -32.47 -18.29 12.54
C ASN A 114 -31.91 -19.64 13.00
N LEU A 115 -30.59 -19.80 12.93
CA LEU A 115 -29.86 -20.98 13.40
C LEU A 115 -28.86 -20.52 14.46
N GLU A 116 -28.90 -21.15 15.62
CA GLU A 116 -28.05 -20.79 16.77
C GLU A 116 -27.36 -22.05 17.31
N GLN A 117 -26.05 -22.00 17.56
CA GLN A 117 -25.29 -23.01 18.32
C GLN A 117 -25.41 -24.46 17.79
N LEU A 118 -25.32 -24.65 16.48
CA LEU A 118 -25.42 -25.98 15.85
C LEU A 118 -24.53 -26.11 14.61
N THR A 119 -24.33 -27.34 14.14
CA THR A 119 -23.57 -27.64 12.91
C THR A 119 -24.45 -28.30 11.86
N LEU A 120 -24.36 -27.85 10.60
CA LEU A 120 -24.96 -28.51 9.43
C LEU A 120 -23.86 -29.07 8.53
N ARG A 121 -23.84 -30.40 8.35
CA ARG A 121 -22.77 -31.04 7.55
C ARG A 121 -23.21 -32.21 6.68
N ASN A 122 -22.30 -32.63 5.80
CA ASN A 122 -22.42 -33.84 4.97
C ASN A 122 -23.67 -33.84 4.06
N GLY A 123 -24.13 -32.68 3.60
CA GLY A 123 -25.22 -32.58 2.62
C GLY A 123 -24.72 -32.65 1.16
N THR A 124 -25.55 -33.18 0.25
CA THR A 124 -25.14 -33.48 -1.15
C THR A 124 -26.15 -33.14 -2.26
N ALA A 125 -26.96 -32.10 -2.07
CA ALA A 125 -27.96 -31.68 -3.05
C ALA A 125 -27.39 -31.22 -4.41
N ALA A 126 -28.28 -30.82 -5.32
CA ALA A 126 -27.89 -30.11 -6.54
C ALA A 126 -27.36 -28.69 -6.23
N VAL A 127 -27.98 -28.02 -5.25
CA VAL A 127 -27.72 -26.63 -4.84
C VAL A 127 -27.88 -26.55 -3.33
N GLY A 128 -26.95 -25.86 -2.64
CA GLY A 128 -27.00 -25.60 -1.19
C GLY A 128 -26.89 -26.88 -0.38
N GLY A 129 -25.69 -27.48 -0.34
CA GLY A 129 -25.47 -28.75 0.35
C GLY A 129 -25.77 -28.66 1.84
N GLY A 130 -25.29 -27.61 2.50
CA GLY A 130 -25.70 -27.28 3.87
C GLY A 130 -27.11 -26.72 3.89
N ILE A 131 -27.29 -25.54 3.29
CA ILE A 131 -28.55 -24.79 3.33
C ILE A 131 -28.99 -24.40 1.92
N ASN A 132 -30.24 -24.68 1.60
CA ASN A 132 -30.89 -24.24 0.36
C ASN A 132 -32.16 -23.45 0.68
N MET A 133 -32.13 -22.15 0.41
CA MET A 133 -33.27 -21.25 0.61
C MET A 133 -33.57 -20.47 -0.67
N ALA A 134 -34.79 -20.58 -1.17
CA ALA A 134 -35.19 -19.84 -2.37
C ALA A 134 -35.46 -18.36 -2.09
N LEU A 135 -36.18 -18.07 -1.00
CA LEU A 135 -36.66 -16.74 -0.62
C LEU A 135 -36.67 -16.59 0.90
N GLY A 136 -36.00 -15.57 1.43
CA GLY A 136 -36.02 -15.27 2.86
C GLY A 136 -34.71 -14.73 3.42
N ASN A 137 -34.75 -14.38 4.69
CA ASN A 137 -33.60 -13.95 5.46
C ASN A 137 -33.09 -15.14 6.28
N LEU A 138 -31.78 -15.35 6.24
CA LEU A 138 -31.08 -16.39 6.97
C LEU A 138 -30.12 -15.75 7.97
N VAL A 139 -30.24 -16.08 9.24
CA VAL A 139 -29.32 -15.65 10.29
C VAL A 139 -28.66 -16.88 10.90
N LEU A 140 -27.33 -16.88 10.93
CA LEU A 140 -26.52 -17.87 11.63
C LEU A 140 -25.82 -17.17 12.80
N SER A 141 -25.96 -17.70 14.01
CA SER A 141 -25.25 -17.23 15.20
C SER A 141 -24.54 -18.41 15.87
N ASP A 142 -23.22 -18.33 16.05
CA ASP A 142 -22.40 -19.44 16.56
C ASP A 142 -22.73 -20.78 15.88
N THR A 143 -22.79 -20.76 14.54
CA THR A 143 -23.26 -21.91 13.74
C THR A 143 -22.26 -22.24 12.64
N ASP A 144 -21.99 -23.53 12.44
CA ASP A 144 -21.06 -24.01 11.41
C ASP A 144 -21.81 -24.72 10.27
N VAL A 145 -21.48 -24.38 9.02
CA VAL A 145 -21.92 -25.09 7.82
C VAL A 145 -20.71 -25.70 7.14
N SER A 146 -20.50 -27.00 7.31
CA SER A 146 -19.23 -27.61 6.91
C SER A 146 -19.33 -28.94 6.19
N ASN A 147 -18.28 -29.28 5.43
CA ASN A 147 -18.15 -30.59 4.78
C ASN A 147 -19.34 -30.96 3.86
N ASN A 148 -19.95 -29.99 3.20
CA ASN A 148 -21.05 -30.22 2.27
C ASN A 148 -20.52 -30.34 0.84
N THR A 149 -21.03 -31.30 0.06
CA THR A 149 -20.49 -31.61 -1.29
C THR A 149 -21.59 -31.64 -2.34
N VAL A 150 -21.58 -30.73 -3.32
CA VAL A 150 -22.65 -30.66 -4.33
C VAL A 150 -22.16 -30.50 -5.77
N THR A 151 -23.12 -30.42 -6.69
CA THR A 151 -22.85 -30.10 -8.10
C THR A 151 -22.78 -28.61 -8.42
N HIS A 152 -23.42 -27.70 -7.66
CA HIS A 152 -23.44 -26.25 -7.94
C HIS A 152 -22.97 -25.33 -6.79
N VAL A 153 -23.59 -25.38 -5.60
CA VAL A 153 -23.26 -24.51 -4.44
C VAL A 153 -23.06 -25.31 -3.15
N GLY A 154 -21.82 -25.39 -2.65
CA GLY A 154 -21.38 -26.28 -1.55
C GLY A 154 -22.08 -26.04 -0.22
N GLY A 155 -21.85 -24.89 0.39
CA GLY A 155 -22.35 -24.55 1.72
C GLY A 155 -23.79 -24.01 1.69
N ILE A 156 -23.93 -22.73 1.39
CA ILE A 156 -25.19 -21.98 1.53
C ILE A 156 -25.63 -21.40 0.19
N TYR A 157 -26.88 -21.64 -0.18
CA TYR A 157 -27.53 -20.98 -1.30
C TYR A 157 -28.75 -20.18 -0.85
N VAL A 158 -28.77 -18.89 -1.19
CA VAL A 158 -29.95 -18.01 -1.08
C VAL A 158 -30.31 -17.41 -2.43
N GLY A 159 -31.52 -17.72 -2.91
CA GLY A 159 -32.04 -17.19 -4.17
C GLY A 159 -32.36 -15.69 -4.09
N SER A 160 -33.14 -15.29 -3.09
CA SER A 160 -33.33 -13.88 -2.75
C SER A 160 -33.67 -13.66 -1.27
N GLY A 161 -33.21 -12.53 -0.72
CA GLY A 161 -33.27 -12.17 0.69
C GLY A 161 -31.87 -12.12 1.30
N SER A 162 -31.75 -11.72 2.57
CA SER A 162 -30.44 -11.43 3.17
C SER A 162 -29.84 -12.62 3.91
N ILE A 163 -28.52 -12.62 4.05
CA ILE A 163 -27.80 -13.54 4.93
C ILE A 163 -27.01 -12.70 5.95
N GLU A 164 -27.09 -13.08 7.22
CA GLU A 164 -26.27 -12.53 8.30
C GLU A 164 -25.58 -13.69 9.03
N LEU A 165 -24.25 -13.65 9.10
CA LEU A 165 -23.42 -14.57 9.88
C LEU A 165 -22.82 -13.80 11.04
N VAL A 166 -23.02 -14.30 12.26
CA VAL A 166 -22.46 -13.75 13.49
C VAL A 166 -21.74 -14.88 14.23
N ASP A 167 -20.46 -14.72 14.53
CA ASP A 167 -19.65 -15.76 15.20
C ASP A 167 -19.72 -17.13 14.50
N SER A 168 -19.92 -17.15 13.18
CA SER A 168 -20.32 -18.34 12.41
C SER A 168 -19.32 -18.69 11.31
N SER A 169 -19.32 -19.95 10.88
CA SER A 169 -18.37 -20.42 9.87
C SER A 169 -19.05 -21.19 8.72
N VAL A 170 -18.53 -21.02 7.50
CA VAL A 170 -18.87 -21.81 6.31
C VAL A 170 -17.57 -22.36 5.75
N VAL A 171 -17.24 -23.60 6.13
CA VAL A 171 -15.89 -24.16 5.92
C VAL A 171 -15.89 -25.54 5.29
N ASP A 172 -14.81 -25.90 4.59
CA ASP A 172 -14.64 -27.24 3.98
C ASP A 172 -15.76 -27.65 3.00
N ASN A 173 -16.45 -26.69 2.37
CA ASN A 173 -17.53 -27.03 1.44
C ASN A 173 -16.99 -27.17 0.01
N THR A 174 -17.46 -28.21 -0.69
CA THR A 174 -16.99 -28.55 -2.04
C THR A 174 -18.13 -28.50 -3.05
N ALA A 175 -17.91 -27.82 -4.18
CA ALA A 175 -18.82 -27.85 -5.31
C ALA A 175 -18.09 -28.12 -6.63
N THR A 176 -18.66 -28.95 -7.50
CA THR A 176 -18.15 -29.07 -8.89
C THR A 176 -18.63 -27.95 -9.80
N GLY A 177 -19.41 -27.01 -9.29
CA GLY A 177 -20.09 -25.96 -10.05
C GLY A 177 -19.69 -24.57 -9.58
N THR A 178 -20.66 -23.68 -9.42
CA THR A 178 -20.45 -22.23 -9.33
C THR A 178 -19.81 -21.74 -8.04
N CYS A 179 -20.08 -22.31 -6.86
CA CYS A 179 -19.54 -21.77 -5.60
C CYS A 179 -19.32 -22.82 -4.51
N GLY A 180 -18.21 -22.75 -3.77
CA GLY A 180 -17.89 -23.66 -2.67
C GLY A 180 -18.61 -23.28 -1.39
N GLY A 181 -18.41 -22.04 -0.91
CA GLY A 181 -18.97 -21.55 0.35
C GLY A 181 -20.40 -21.03 0.22
N VAL A 182 -20.55 -19.73 -0.06
CA VAL A 182 -21.83 -19.00 0.00
C VAL A 182 -22.18 -18.39 -1.35
N TYR A 183 -23.42 -18.61 -1.80
CA TYR A 183 -23.97 -17.99 -2.99
C TYR A 183 -25.27 -17.25 -2.67
N ILE A 184 -25.34 -15.99 -3.09
CA ILE A 184 -26.55 -15.16 -3.03
C ILE A 184 -26.85 -14.52 -4.39
N ALA A 185 -28.04 -14.80 -4.94
CA ALA A 185 -28.45 -14.25 -6.22
C ALA A 185 -29.01 -12.81 -6.10
N SER A 186 -29.75 -12.51 -5.02
CA SER A 186 -30.25 -11.16 -4.77
C SER A 186 -30.59 -10.89 -3.30
N GLY A 187 -29.80 -10.05 -2.65
CA GLY A 187 -29.97 -9.60 -1.27
C GLY A 187 -28.61 -9.33 -0.64
N ASP A 188 -28.63 -8.74 0.54
CA ASP A 188 -27.42 -8.33 1.22
C ASP A 188 -26.78 -9.52 1.97
N LEU A 189 -25.45 -9.54 2.04
CA LEU A 189 -24.70 -10.46 2.87
C LEU A 189 -23.87 -9.67 3.88
N THR A 190 -23.98 -10.04 5.15
CA THR A 190 -23.22 -9.44 6.25
C THR A 190 -22.53 -10.54 7.06
N LEU A 191 -21.22 -10.39 7.26
CA LEU A 191 -20.41 -11.21 8.15
C LEU A 191 -19.92 -10.34 9.30
N ILE A 192 -20.09 -10.83 10.52
CA ILE A 192 -19.61 -10.21 11.76
C ILE A 192 -18.87 -11.28 12.55
N ASN A 193 -17.58 -11.08 12.79
CA ASN A 193 -16.72 -12.06 13.45
C ASN A 193 -16.92 -13.49 12.88
N SER A 194 -16.96 -13.60 11.55
CA SER A 194 -17.40 -14.82 10.85
C SER A 194 -16.47 -15.17 9.68
N HIS A 195 -16.52 -16.43 9.27
CA HIS A 195 -15.50 -17.03 8.41
C HIS A 195 -16.12 -17.79 7.22
N ILE A 196 -15.64 -17.55 6.00
CA ILE A 196 -15.96 -18.35 4.82
C ILE A 196 -14.64 -18.87 4.24
N ASP A 197 -14.17 -19.98 4.81
CA ASP A 197 -12.79 -20.43 4.63
C ASP A 197 -12.71 -21.86 4.07
N ASP A 198 -11.58 -22.23 3.47
CA ASP A 198 -11.30 -23.61 3.01
C ASP A 198 -12.35 -24.19 2.03
N ASN A 199 -13.07 -23.35 1.30
CA ASN A 199 -14.09 -23.83 0.36
C ASN A 199 -13.52 -24.04 -1.05
N THR A 200 -13.98 -25.10 -1.72
CA THR A 200 -13.51 -25.51 -3.04
C THR A 200 -14.62 -25.51 -4.08
N ALA A 201 -14.39 -24.89 -5.25
CA ALA A 201 -15.36 -24.86 -6.35
C ALA A 201 -14.74 -25.02 -7.74
N ALA A 202 -15.55 -25.29 -8.76
CA ALA A 202 -15.11 -25.01 -10.13
C ALA A 202 -15.24 -23.51 -10.47
N GLY A 203 -16.28 -22.82 -10.00
CA GLY A 203 -16.55 -21.40 -10.26
C GLY A 203 -15.82 -20.46 -9.29
N GLY A 204 -16.44 -20.12 -8.17
CA GLY A 204 -15.93 -19.22 -7.12
C GLY A 204 -15.66 -19.99 -5.83
N GLY A 205 -14.47 -19.88 -5.23
CA GLY A 205 -14.06 -20.74 -4.11
C GLY A 205 -14.89 -20.43 -2.86
N GLY A 206 -14.82 -19.19 -2.38
CA GLY A 206 -15.44 -18.80 -1.12
C GLY A 206 -16.85 -18.25 -1.29
N LEU A 207 -16.94 -17.05 -1.87
CA LEU A 207 -18.14 -16.22 -1.81
C LEU A 207 -18.58 -15.68 -3.17
N TYR A 208 -19.88 -15.73 -3.45
CA TYR A 208 -20.47 -15.24 -4.68
C TYR A 208 -21.76 -14.43 -4.43
N VAL A 209 -21.67 -13.11 -4.56
CA VAL A 209 -22.78 -12.15 -4.38
C VAL A 209 -23.10 -11.47 -5.72
N ILE A 210 -24.29 -11.71 -6.28
CA ILE A 210 -24.65 -11.11 -7.58
C ILE A 210 -25.25 -9.71 -7.41
N ASN A 211 -26.29 -9.56 -6.59
CA ASN A 211 -26.94 -8.28 -6.38
C ASN A 211 -27.19 -8.06 -4.88
N GLY A 212 -26.62 -7.02 -4.30
CA GLY A 212 -26.83 -6.67 -2.89
C GLY A 212 -25.60 -6.02 -2.30
N ALA A 213 -25.70 -5.47 -1.10
CA ALA A 213 -24.51 -5.04 -0.38
C ALA A 213 -23.75 -6.25 0.18
N LEU A 214 -22.43 -6.13 0.25
CA LEU A 214 -21.56 -7.07 0.93
C LEU A 214 -20.78 -6.34 2.02
N THR A 215 -20.89 -6.80 3.25
CA THR A 215 -20.20 -6.23 4.42
C THR A 215 -19.48 -7.32 5.19
N LEU A 216 -18.18 -7.11 5.42
CA LEU A 216 -17.32 -7.95 6.23
C LEU A 216 -16.80 -7.10 7.38
N THR A 217 -17.11 -7.48 8.62
CA THR A 217 -16.60 -6.83 9.83
C THR A 217 -15.93 -7.87 10.71
N GLU A 218 -14.65 -7.69 11.02
CA GLU A 218 -13.87 -8.66 11.82
C GLU A 218 -13.94 -10.09 11.23
N SER A 219 -14.02 -10.22 9.91
CA SER A 219 -14.43 -11.45 9.23
C SER A 219 -13.46 -11.85 8.11
N SER A 220 -13.45 -13.13 7.75
CA SER A 220 -12.53 -13.69 6.74
C SER A 220 -13.26 -14.33 5.54
N VAL A 221 -12.58 -14.28 4.39
CA VAL A 221 -12.84 -15.13 3.22
C VAL A 221 -11.50 -15.69 2.76
N ASP A 222 -11.03 -16.72 3.45
CA ASP A 222 -9.63 -17.16 3.37
C ASP A 222 -9.47 -18.59 2.85
N ASP A 223 -8.32 -18.90 2.27
CA ASP A 223 -7.93 -20.28 1.87
C ASP A 223 -8.91 -20.95 0.87
N ASN A 224 -9.70 -20.16 0.14
CA ASN A 224 -10.67 -20.72 -0.80
C ASN A 224 -10.03 -20.99 -2.17
N THR A 225 -10.40 -22.12 -2.77
CA THR A 225 -9.82 -22.59 -4.03
C THR A 225 -10.88 -22.73 -5.11
N SER A 226 -10.60 -22.23 -6.32
CA SER A 226 -11.45 -22.54 -7.46
C SER A 226 -10.75 -22.59 -8.81
N SER A 227 -11.51 -22.88 -9.88
CA SER A 227 -10.98 -22.76 -11.24
C SER A 227 -11.29 -21.42 -11.91
N ASN A 228 -12.20 -20.59 -11.37
CA ASN A 228 -12.47 -19.27 -11.92
C ASN A 228 -12.07 -18.13 -10.97
N ILE A 229 -12.69 -17.97 -9.80
CA ILE A 229 -12.41 -16.88 -8.84
C ILE A 229 -12.09 -17.47 -7.47
N GLY A 230 -10.94 -17.15 -6.87
CA GLY A 230 -10.52 -17.82 -5.63
C GLY A 230 -11.41 -17.46 -4.44
N GLY A 231 -11.38 -16.19 -4.02
CA GLY A 231 -12.06 -15.73 -2.81
C GLY A 231 -13.48 -15.24 -3.06
N LEU A 232 -13.61 -13.97 -3.45
CA LEU A 232 -14.83 -13.19 -3.41
C LEU A 232 -15.21 -12.66 -4.80
N TYR A 233 -16.43 -12.96 -5.24
CA TYR A 233 -17.07 -12.32 -6.38
C TYR A 233 -18.25 -11.46 -5.95
N HIS A 234 -18.25 -10.20 -6.38
CA HIS A 234 -19.33 -9.26 -6.12
C HIS A 234 -19.72 -8.49 -7.40
N ALA A 235 -20.96 -8.61 -7.86
CA ALA A 235 -21.38 -8.02 -9.14
C ALA A 235 -22.07 -6.64 -9.01
N GLY A 236 -22.56 -6.25 -7.83
CA GLY A 236 -23.24 -4.97 -7.72
C GLY A 236 -23.77 -4.66 -6.34
N GLY A 237 -23.54 -3.43 -5.90
CA GLY A 237 -23.88 -2.95 -4.56
C GLY A 237 -22.68 -2.26 -3.94
N PHE A 238 -22.77 -1.92 -2.66
CA PHE A 238 -21.61 -1.44 -1.90
C PHE A 238 -20.84 -2.62 -1.35
N LEU A 239 -19.52 -2.56 -1.43
CA LEU A 239 -18.62 -3.50 -0.77
C LEU A 239 -17.94 -2.79 0.40
N THR A 240 -18.02 -3.36 1.60
CA THR A 240 -17.35 -2.84 2.79
C THR A 240 -16.57 -3.93 3.49
N MET A 241 -15.30 -3.64 3.76
CA MET A 241 -14.42 -4.45 4.59
C MET A 241 -13.89 -3.57 5.72
N ASP A 242 -14.08 -4.03 6.95
CA ASP A 242 -13.62 -3.36 8.16
C ASP A 242 -13.01 -4.40 9.09
N HIS A 243 -11.70 -4.30 9.36
CA HIS A 243 -10.98 -5.32 10.13
C HIS A 243 -11.13 -6.74 9.53
N ALA A 244 -11.17 -6.86 8.20
CA ALA A 244 -11.47 -8.11 7.50
C ALA A 244 -10.28 -8.64 6.68
N SER A 245 -10.28 -9.94 6.39
CA SER A 245 -9.29 -10.59 5.52
C SER A 245 -9.91 -11.21 4.27
N VAL A 246 -9.20 -11.08 3.15
CA VAL A 246 -9.37 -11.92 1.96
C VAL A 246 -8.00 -12.44 1.57
N SER A 247 -7.66 -13.62 2.07
CA SER A 247 -6.28 -14.10 2.05
C SER A 247 -6.12 -15.53 1.56
N ASN A 248 -4.97 -15.84 0.96
CA ASN A 248 -4.58 -17.18 0.51
C ASN A 248 -5.56 -17.85 -0.46
N ASN A 249 -6.40 -17.07 -1.15
CA ASN A 249 -7.35 -17.61 -2.10
C ASN A 249 -6.68 -17.93 -3.44
N GLN A 250 -7.04 -19.05 -4.05
CA GLN A 250 -6.32 -19.61 -5.20
C GLN A 250 -7.26 -19.86 -6.39
N THR A 251 -6.84 -19.46 -7.58
CA THR A 251 -7.54 -19.78 -8.83
C THR A 251 -6.62 -20.24 -9.95
N THR A 252 -7.08 -21.21 -10.75
CA THR A 252 -6.39 -21.62 -11.98
C THR A 252 -6.63 -20.68 -13.16
N THR A 253 -7.51 -19.67 -13.03
CA THR A 253 -7.68 -18.61 -14.04
C THR A 253 -7.43 -17.24 -13.42
N SER A 254 -8.38 -16.31 -13.37
CA SER A 254 -8.16 -14.91 -12.97
C SER A 254 -8.88 -14.56 -11.67
N TYR A 255 -8.44 -13.52 -10.96
CA TYR A 255 -9.10 -13.04 -9.73
C TYR A 255 -8.91 -14.00 -8.55
N GLY A 256 -7.68 -14.00 -8.00
CA GLY A 256 -7.32 -14.80 -6.83
C GLY A 256 -8.15 -14.43 -5.59
N GLY A 257 -8.03 -13.19 -5.13
CA GLY A 257 -8.72 -12.67 -3.94
C GLY A 257 -10.11 -12.17 -4.28
N MET A 258 -10.20 -11.02 -4.94
CA MET A 258 -11.46 -10.28 -5.09
C MET A 258 -11.76 -9.85 -6.52
N TYR A 259 -13.04 -9.93 -6.89
CA TYR A 259 -13.61 -9.29 -8.07
C TYR A 259 -14.85 -8.48 -7.69
N HIS A 260 -14.88 -7.19 -8.03
CA HIS A 260 -16.03 -6.30 -7.88
C HIS A 260 -16.39 -5.63 -9.20
N PHE A 261 -17.65 -5.74 -9.64
CA PHE A 261 -18.08 -5.19 -10.93
C PHE A 261 -18.58 -3.74 -10.87
N SER A 262 -19.38 -3.37 -9.86
CA SER A 262 -19.93 -2.01 -9.81
C SER A 262 -20.43 -1.59 -8.44
N GLY A 263 -20.33 -0.29 -8.16
CA GLY A 263 -20.69 0.32 -6.88
C GLY A 263 -19.45 0.68 -6.07
N ASP A 264 -19.61 1.51 -5.04
CA ASP A 264 -18.46 1.99 -4.27
C ASP A 264 -17.89 0.88 -3.36
N VAL A 265 -16.58 0.96 -3.11
CA VAL A 265 -15.81 0.02 -2.30
C VAL A 265 -15.11 0.79 -1.21
N ASN A 266 -15.28 0.34 0.04
CA ASN A 266 -14.60 0.91 1.20
C ASN A 266 -13.88 -0.20 1.97
N ILE A 267 -12.56 -0.12 2.06
CA ILE A 267 -11.72 -1.09 2.76
C ILE A 267 -10.94 -0.34 3.83
N THR A 268 -11.09 -0.75 5.08
CA THR A 268 -10.48 -0.08 6.24
C THR A 268 -9.91 -1.10 7.20
N ASP A 269 -8.69 -0.86 7.68
CA ASP A 269 -8.01 -1.69 8.69
C ASP A 269 -7.99 -3.20 8.32
N SER A 270 -7.88 -3.52 7.03
CA SER A 270 -8.11 -4.86 6.49
C SER A 270 -6.89 -5.41 5.75
N THR A 271 -6.95 -6.68 5.30
CA THR A 271 -5.88 -7.32 4.54
C THR A 271 -6.37 -8.03 3.28
N ILE A 272 -5.62 -7.89 2.18
CA ILE A 272 -5.76 -8.69 0.96
C ILE A 272 -4.40 -9.32 0.69
N ASP A 273 -4.17 -10.54 1.19
CA ASP A 273 -2.83 -11.11 1.32
C ASP A 273 -2.68 -12.50 0.67
N GLY A 274 -1.54 -12.78 0.05
CA GLY A 274 -1.17 -14.14 -0.35
C GLY A 274 -2.08 -14.79 -1.41
N ASN A 275 -2.95 -14.02 -2.08
CA ASN A 275 -3.86 -14.58 -3.07
C ASN A 275 -3.09 -14.95 -4.35
N THR A 276 -3.50 -16.03 -5.03
CA THR A 276 -2.82 -16.53 -6.22
C THR A 276 -3.74 -16.75 -7.41
N ALA A 277 -3.27 -16.36 -8.60
CA ALA A 277 -3.98 -16.55 -9.86
C ALA A 277 -3.02 -17.07 -10.96
N ALA A 278 -3.33 -18.22 -11.55
CA ALA A 278 -2.55 -18.73 -12.70
C ALA A 278 -2.81 -17.96 -14.02
N GLY A 279 -3.81 -17.09 -14.03
CA GLY A 279 -4.16 -16.10 -15.04
C GLY A 279 -3.95 -14.70 -14.50
N ASN A 280 -4.91 -13.80 -14.68
CA ASN A 280 -4.75 -12.37 -14.36
C ASN A 280 -5.26 -12.01 -12.96
N MET A 281 -4.65 -11.01 -12.32
CA MET A 281 -5.16 -10.32 -11.12
C MET A 281 -5.25 -11.24 -9.91
N ALA A 282 -4.26 -11.18 -9.03
CA ALA A 282 -4.23 -12.03 -7.85
C ALA A 282 -4.91 -11.38 -6.64
N GLY A 283 -4.62 -10.14 -6.27
CA GLY A 283 -5.22 -9.50 -5.11
C GLY A 283 -6.67 -9.06 -5.34
N ALA A 284 -6.87 -7.88 -5.93
CA ALA A 284 -8.20 -7.33 -6.16
C ALA A 284 -8.39 -6.74 -7.56
N TYR A 285 -9.56 -6.98 -8.14
CA TYR A 285 -10.02 -6.37 -9.39
C TYR A 285 -11.32 -5.61 -9.18
N ILE A 286 -11.30 -4.30 -9.44
CA ILE A 286 -12.47 -3.44 -9.39
C ILE A 286 -12.77 -2.84 -10.77
N GLU A 287 -13.93 -3.17 -11.35
CA GLU A 287 -14.30 -2.68 -12.67
C GLU A 287 -14.75 -1.20 -12.63
N SER A 288 -15.59 -0.83 -11.66
CA SER A 288 -16.10 0.55 -11.56
C SER A 288 -16.58 0.89 -10.16
N GLY A 289 -16.59 2.19 -9.84
CA GLY A 289 -17.01 2.72 -8.55
C GLY A 289 -15.97 3.67 -7.97
N THR A 290 -16.31 4.38 -6.91
CA THR A 290 -15.32 5.09 -6.09
C THR A 290 -14.74 4.10 -5.09
N VAL A 291 -13.41 4.04 -5.00
CA VAL A 291 -12.72 3.13 -4.10
C VAL A 291 -11.90 3.93 -3.09
N THR A 292 -12.09 3.61 -1.81
CA THR A 292 -11.29 4.13 -0.71
C THR A 292 -10.67 2.97 0.05
N ILE A 293 -9.35 3.02 0.23
CA ILE A 293 -8.54 2.04 0.95
C ILE A 293 -7.81 2.80 2.05
N THR A 294 -7.97 2.39 3.30
CA THR A 294 -7.39 3.09 4.46
C THR A 294 -6.80 2.09 5.43
N ASN A 295 -5.57 2.34 5.91
CA ASN A 295 -4.88 1.48 6.88
C ASN A 295 -4.90 -0.02 6.52
N THR A 296 -4.79 -0.33 5.23
CA THR A 296 -4.99 -1.68 4.71
C THR A 296 -3.67 -2.19 4.12
N SER A 297 -3.42 -3.49 4.27
CA SER A 297 -2.30 -4.16 3.59
C SER A 297 -2.82 -4.96 2.39
N ILE A 298 -2.19 -4.75 1.22
CA ILE A 298 -2.37 -5.56 0.02
C ILE A 298 -1.02 -6.18 -0.30
N SER A 299 -0.81 -7.41 0.12
CA SER A 299 0.52 -8.01 0.23
C SER A 299 0.63 -9.37 -0.45
N GLN A 300 1.82 -9.71 -0.93
CA GLN A 300 2.16 -11.08 -1.39
C GLN A 300 1.21 -11.70 -2.43
N ASN A 301 0.45 -10.88 -3.17
CA ASN A 301 -0.49 -11.39 -4.17
C ASN A 301 0.26 -11.74 -5.45
N ASN A 302 0.10 -12.97 -5.93
CA ASN A 302 0.90 -13.53 -7.02
C ASN A 302 0.04 -13.94 -8.23
N SER A 303 0.19 -13.19 -9.31
CA SER A 303 -0.45 -13.43 -10.60
C SER A 303 0.58 -13.90 -11.62
N VAL A 304 0.23 -14.89 -12.44
CA VAL A 304 1.04 -15.21 -13.63
C VAL A 304 0.83 -14.14 -14.71
N GLY A 305 -0.41 -13.69 -14.87
CA GLY A 305 -0.88 -12.69 -15.84
C GLY A 305 -0.75 -11.27 -15.33
N THR A 306 -1.66 -10.37 -15.71
CA THR A 306 -1.42 -8.91 -15.76
C THR A 306 -0.98 -8.19 -14.48
N VAL A 307 -1.62 -8.42 -13.33
CA VAL A 307 -1.40 -7.60 -12.11
C VAL A 307 -1.32 -8.47 -10.87
N GLY A 308 -0.33 -8.24 -10.01
CA GLY A 308 -0.19 -8.92 -8.72
C GLY A 308 -1.20 -8.41 -7.69
N GLY A 309 -1.06 -7.16 -7.25
CA GLY A 309 -1.81 -6.58 -6.15
C GLY A 309 -3.23 -6.13 -6.52
N TYR A 310 -3.36 -4.89 -6.98
CA TYR A 310 -4.65 -4.23 -7.19
C TYR A 310 -4.81 -3.70 -8.61
N PHE A 311 -5.98 -3.95 -9.21
CA PHE A 311 -6.38 -3.38 -10.48
C PHE A 311 -7.71 -2.65 -10.36
N GLN A 312 -7.80 -1.43 -10.92
CA GLN A 312 -9.06 -0.76 -11.16
C GLN A 312 -9.21 -0.29 -12.61
N ASN A 313 -10.37 -0.55 -13.23
CA ASN A 313 -10.62 -0.14 -14.61
C ASN A 313 -11.05 1.34 -14.69
N THR A 314 -12.08 1.71 -13.91
CA THR A 314 -12.64 3.06 -13.93
C THR A 314 -13.06 3.54 -12.54
N GLY A 315 -13.11 4.86 -12.38
CA GLY A 315 -13.56 5.50 -11.14
C GLY A 315 -12.44 6.26 -10.46
N ASN A 316 -12.66 6.71 -9.23
CA ASN A 316 -11.61 7.37 -8.45
C ASN A 316 -11.09 6.39 -7.40
N LEU A 317 -9.78 6.44 -7.16
CA LEU A 317 -9.07 5.61 -6.19
C LEU A 317 -8.36 6.51 -5.18
N THR A 318 -8.65 6.31 -3.90
CA THR A 318 -7.93 6.93 -2.78
C THR A 318 -7.33 5.85 -1.89
N ILE A 319 -6.03 5.94 -1.64
CA ILE A 319 -5.27 5.05 -0.76
C ILE A 319 -4.62 5.93 0.31
N THR A 320 -4.84 5.60 1.59
CA THR A 320 -4.32 6.39 2.72
C THR A 320 -3.79 5.48 3.83
N GLY A 321 -2.63 5.78 4.41
CA GLY A 321 -2.11 5.01 5.55
C GLY A 321 -1.85 3.53 5.24
N SER A 322 -1.73 3.15 3.97
CA SER A 322 -1.83 1.75 3.53
C SER A 322 -0.51 1.22 2.96
N THR A 323 -0.37 -0.09 2.92
CA THR A 323 0.82 -0.77 2.39
C THR A 323 0.45 -1.66 1.22
N LEU A 324 1.19 -1.52 0.12
CA LEU A 324 1.13 -2.43 -1.03
C LEU A 324 2.51 -3.06 -1.20
N ASP A 325 2.70 -4.29 -0.71
CA ASP A 325 4.02 -4.90 -0.60
C ASP A 325 4.13 -6.30 -1.19
N GLU A 326 5.30 -6.61 -1.75
CA GLU A 326 5.65 -7.95 -2.25
C GLU A 326 4.65 -8.56 -3.25
N ASN A 327 3.89 -7.73 -3.97
CA ASN A 327 2.96 -8.22 -4.98
C ASN A 327 3.70 -8.53 -6.28
N THR A 328 3.38 -9.67 -6.88
CA THR A 328 4.13 -10.21 -8.02
C THR A 328 3.25 -10.51 -9.23
N SER A 329 3.79 -10.17 -10.40
CA SER A 329 3.18 -10.42 -11.70
C SER A 329 4.22 -11.09 -12.63
N GLN A 330 4.24 -12.42 -12.64
CA GLN A 330 5.37 -13.20 -13.16
C GLN A 330 5.65 -12.97 -14.64
N THR A 331 4.60 -12.80 -15.45
CA THR A 331 4.70 -12.50 -16.89
C THR A 331 3.88 -11.28 -17.29
N GLY A 332 3.29 -10.58 -16.31
CA GLY A 332 2.35 -9.50 -16.53
C GLY A 332 2.96 -8.11 -16.45
N THR A 333 2.06 -7.14 -16.37
CA THR A 333 2.37 -5.73 -16.63
C THR A 333 2.74 -4.97 -15.36
N VAL A 334 2.13 -5.28 -14.20
CA VAL A 334 2.27 -4.44 -13.00
C VAL A 334 2.35 -5.28 -11.73
N GLY A 335 3.26 -4.99 -10.82
CA GLY A 335 3.38 -5.69 -9.54
C GLY A 335 2.31 -5.26 -8.55
N ALA A 336 2.30 -3.97 -8.18
CA ALA A 336 1.45 -3.45 -7.10
C ALA A 336 0.08 -2.96 -7.56
N LEU A 337 0.02 -1.90 -8.38
CA LEU A 337 -1.18 -1.12 -8.62
C LEU A 337 -1.33 -0.71 -10.09
N HIS A 338 -2.40 -1.15 -10.74
CA HIS A 338 -2.80 -0.64 -12.06
C HIS A 338 -4.15 0.08 -11.98
N HIS A 339 -4.18 1.37 -12.32
CA HIS A 339 -5.42 2.11 -12.51
C HIS A 339 -5.54 2.59 -13.96
N ALA A 340 -6.53 2.07 -14.67
CA ALA A 340 -6.65 2.30 -16.11
C ALA A 340 -7.21 3.70 -16.44
N ASN A 341 -8.28 4.12 -15.74
CA ASN A 341 -8.94 5.39 -16.02
C ASN A 341 -9.52 6.07 -14.78
N GLY A 342 -8.94 7.19 -14.39
CA GLY A 342 -9.45 7.96 -13.26
C GLY A 342 -8.42 8.84 -12.58
N ILE A 343 -8.76 9.27 -11.37
CA ILE A 343 -7.82 9.95 -10.48
C ILE A 343 -7.38 8.95 -9.41
N THR A 344 -6.08 8.85 -9.20
CA THR A 344 -5.46 8.10 -8.12
C THR A 344 -4.81 9.06 -7.14
N THR A 345 -5.18 8.98 -5.88
CA THR A 345 -4.55 9.71 -4.78
C THR A 345 -3.98 8.71 -3.78
N ILE A 346 -2.69 8.82 -3.49
CA ILE A 346 -1.97 8.00 -2.52
C ILE A 346 -1.38 8.95 -1.49
N THR A 347 -1.64 8.71 -0.21
CA THR A 347 -1.19 9.58 0.87
C THR A 347 -0.74 8.76 2.08
N ASP A 348 0.35 9.15 2.74
CA ASP A 348 0.85 8.48 3.95
C ASP A 348 0.99 6.96 3.77
N SER A 349 1.42 6.50 2.58
CA SER A 349 1.37 5.08 2.19
C SER A 349 2.73 4.55 1.72
N THR A 350 2.89 3.24 1.80
CA THR A 350 4.13 2.53 1.40
C THR A 350 3.85 1.55 0.26
N ILE A 351 4.64 1.62 -0.81
CA ILE A 351 4.60 0.68 -1.92
C ILE A 351 5.99 0.05 -2.06
N ASP A 352 6.12 -1.22 -1.68
CA ASP A 352 7.41 -1.83 -1.37
C ASP A 352 7.62 -3.21 -2.00
N GLY A 353 8.80 -3.51 -2.54
CA GLY A 353 9.17 -4.88 -2.89
C GLY A 353 8.31 -5.54 -3.99
N ASN A 354 7.55 -4.77 -4.77
CA ASN A 354 6.66 -5.33 -5.79
C ASN A 354 7.43 -5.64 -7.08
N SER A 355 7.03 -6.68 -7.81
CA SER A 355 7.76 -7.15 -8.99
C SER A 355 6.86 -7.53 -10.16
N ALA A 356 7.24 -7.12 -11.37
CA ALA A 356 6.59 -7.59 -12.60
C ALA A 356 7.53 -7.59 -13.81
N THR A 357 7.14 -8.27 -14.89
CA THR A 357 7.88 -8.14 -16.16
C THR A 357 7.80 -6.71 -16.71
N GLY A 358 6.65 -6.04 -16.62
CA GLY A 358 6.43 -4.70 -17.18
C GLY A 358 6.93 -3.56 -16.28
N ILE A 359 6.21 -3.32 -15.18
CA ILE A 359 6.33 -2.18 -14.26
C ILE A 359 6.32 -2.72 -12.84
N GLY A 360 7.32 -2.40 -12.03
CA GLY A 360 7.44 -3.03 -10.71
C GLY A 360 6.32 -2.64 -9.75
N ALA A 361 5.99 -1.35 -9.66
CA ALA A 361 5.02 -0.87 -8.68
C ALA A 361 3.70 -0.37 -9.29
N ILE A 362 3.67 0.83 -9.88
CA ILE A 362 2.43 1.56 -10.17
C ILE A 362 2.31 1.86 -11.67
N TYR A 363 1.14 1.58 -12.25
CA TYR A 363 0.78 2.00 -13.59
C TYR A 363 -0.50 2.85 -13.59
N GLN A 364 -0.34 4.15 -13.88
CA GLN A 364 -1.46 5.05 -14.19
C GLN A 364 -1.59 5.20 -15.71
N GLN A 365 -2.59 4.53 -16.30
CA GLN A 365 -2.73 4.50 -17.76
C GLN A 365 -3.38 5.76 -18.34
N THR A 366 -4.25 6.43 -17.60
CA THR A 366 -4.81 7.75 -17.97
C THR A 366 -5.20 8.54 -16.72
N GLY A 367 -5.40 9.85 -16.85
CA GLY A 367 -5.82 10.71 -15.74
C GLY A 367 -4.64 11.22 -14.90
N THR A 368 -4.84 11.35 -13.59
CA THR A 368 -3.84 11.95 -12.67
C THR A 368 -3.47 10.96 -11.58
N LEU A 369 -2.17 10.79 -11.35
CA LEU A 369 -1.60 10.12 -10.18
C LEU A 369 -1.01 11.19 -9.25
N SER A 370 -1.48 11.25 -8.01
CA SER A 370 -0.90 12.10 -6.96
C SER A 370 -0.42 11.24 -5.80
N ILE A 371 0.84 11.41 -5.44
CA ILE A 371 1.53 10.71 -4.34
C ILE A 371 2.00 11.78 -3.37
N THR A 372 1.65 11.65 -2.09
CA THR A 372 1.97 12.64 -1.06
C THR A 372 2.40 11.96 0.23
N ASN A 373 3.46 12.43 0.89
CA ASN A 373 3.96 11.86 2.15
C ASN A 373 4.11 10.33 2.08
N SER A 374 4.59 9.81 0.95
CA SER A 374 4.56 8.36 0.69
C SER A 374 5.91 7.85 0.19
N SER A 375 6.13 6.54 0.34
CA SER A 375 7.34 5.87 -0.11
C SER A 375 7.03 4.84 -1.20
N VAL A 376 7.80 4.85 -2.29
CA VAL A 376 7.78 3.82 -3.33
C VAL A 376 9.19 3.26 -3.49
N ARG A 377 9.44 2.08 -2.93
CA ARG A 377 10.79 1.53 -2.82
C ARG A 377 10.93 0.05 -3.11
N ASP A 378 12.16 -0.35 -3.46
CA ASP A 378 12.56 -1.75 -3.63
C ASP A 378 11.74 -2.51 -4.70
N ASN A 379 11.07 -1.79 -5.62
CA ASN A 379 10.25 -2.40 -6.66
C ASN A 379 11.09 -2.74 -7.90
N GLN A 380 10.76 -3.87 -8.54
CA GLN A 380 11.58 -4.48 -9.59
C GLN A 380 10.79 -4.70 -10.87
N SER A 381 11.36 -4.33 -12.02
CA SER A 381 10.79 -4.65 -13.33
C SER A 381 11.80 -5.24 -14.29
N SER A 382 11.37 -6.10 -15.21
CA SER A 382 12.24 -6.60 -16.28
C SER A 382 12.12 -5.84 -17.61
N SER A 383 11.47 -4.66 -17.63
CA SER A 383 11.21 -3.99 -18.91
C SER A 383 11.11 -2.46 -18.88
N THR A 384 10.12 -1.86 -18.22
CA THR A 384 9.80 -0.44 -18.49
C THR A 384 10.22 0.47 -17.36
N ALA A 385 9.65 0.28 -16.17
CA ALA A 385 9.85 1.15 -15.03
C ALA A 385 9.92 0.34 -13.73
N GLY A 386 10.98 0.53 -12.93
CA GLY A 386 11.10 -0.16 -11.64
C GLY A 386 9.99 0.26 -10.68
N ALA A 387 9.73 1.57 -10.56
CA ALA A 387 8.70 2.09 -9.68
C ALA A 387 7.39 2.41 -10.42
N ILE A 388 7.37 3.49 -11.20
CA ILE A 388 6.14 4.14 -11.64
C ILE A 388 6.14 4.32 -13.15
N MET A 389 5.05 3.93 -13.81
CA MET A 389 4.70 4.41 -15.13
C MET A 389 3.44 5.27 -15.06
N SER A 390 3.52 6.52 -15.53
CA SER A 390 2.36 7.40 -15.66
C SER A 390 2.19 7.88 -17.09
N VAL A 391 1.00 7.71 -17.65
CA VAL A 391 0.68 8.24 -18.97
C VAL A 391 0.16 9.67 -18.91
N GLY A 392 -0.49 10.06 -17.81
CA GLY A 392 -1.05 11.40 -17.63
C GLY A 392 -0.27 12.24 -16.61
N ASP A 393 -0.98 13.14 -15.93
CA ASP A 393 -0.37 14.01 -14.93
C ASP A 393 0.16 13.18 -13.75
N LEU A 394 1.36 13.53 -13.29
CA LEU A 394 2.00 12.92 -12.13
C LEU A 394 2.37 14.03 -11.15
N ASN A 395 1.93 13.92 -9.90
CA ASN A 395 2.33 14.81 -8.82
C ASN A 395 2.97 13.98 -7.72
N VAL A 396 4.22 14.28 -7.37
CA VAL A 396 4.95 13.66 -6.26
C VAL A 396 5.34 14.79 -5.32
N LEU A 397 4.83 14.74 -4.09
CA LEU A 397 4.98 15.78 -3.07
C LEU A 397 5.43 15.17 -1.75
N ASN A 398 6.45 15.72 -1.09
CA ASN A 398 6.92 15.23 0.21
C ASN A 398 7.13 13.69 0.22
N SER A 399 7.63 13.12 -0.87
CA SER A 399 7.61 11.65 -1.06
C SER A 399 8.96 11.14 -1.53
N THR A 400 9.24 9.89 -1.21
CA THR A 400 10.49 9.20 -1.56
C THR A 400 10.23 8.10 -2.58
N ILE A 401 11.02 8.07 -3.65
CA ILE A 401 11.03 6.99 -4.64
C ILE A 401 12.46 6.48 -4.74
N GLU A 402 12.75 5.34 -4.12
CA GLU A 402 14.12 4.88 -3.94
C GLU A 402 14.36 3.39 -4.11
N ASN A 403 15.59 3.00 -4.41
CA ASN A 403 16.01 1.59 -4.52
C ASN A 403 15.18 0.75 -5.50
N ASN A 404 14.50 1.39 -6.46
CA ASN A 404 13.75 0.67 -7.49
C ASN A 404 14.68 0.27 -8.64
N HIS A 405 14.37 -0.85 -9.28
CA HIS A 405 15.23 -1.46 -10.29
C HIS A 405 14.46 -1.81 -11.55
N ALA A 406 15.05 -1.56 -12.71
CA ALA A 406 14.53 -2.03 -13.99
C ALA A 406 15.61 -2.66 -14.87
N ASP A 407 15.38 -3.86 -15.39
CA ASP A 407 16.25 -4.43 -16.44
C ASP A 407 16.15 -3.65 -17.78
N GLY A 408 15.27 -2.64 -17.87
CA GLY A 408 14.98 -1.91 -19.08
C GLY A 408 15.02 -0.39 -18.91
N THR A 409 13.96 0.35 -19.28
CA THR A 409 14.16 1.77 -19.64
C THR A 409 14.46 2.71 -18.46
N ALA A 410 13.69 2.68 -17.37
CA ALA A 410 13.81 3.62 -16.26
C ALA A 410 13.81 2.91 -14.89
N GLY A 411 14.82 3.11 -14.06
CA GLY A 411 14.86 2.51 -12.72
C GLY A 411 13.75 3.04 -11.81
N ALA A 412 13.49 4.36 -11.82
CA ALA A 412 12.43 4.96 -11.01
C ALA A 412 11.13 5.16 -11.79
N ILE A 413 11.10 6.16 -12.67
CA ILE A 413 9.84 6.71 -13.23
C ILE A 413 9.91 6.80 -14.75
N TYR A 414 8.87 6.29 -15.41
CA TYR A 414 8.60 6.52 -16.83
C TYR A 414 7.31 7.31 -17.01
N GLN A 415 7.41 8.55 -17.49
CA GLN A 415 6.25 9.41 -17.76
C GLN A 415 6.13 9.74 -19.26
N THR A 416 4.93 9.54 -19.83
CA THR A 416 4.73 9.76 -21.28
C THR A 416 4.08 11.11 -21.65
N THR A 417 2.98 11.50 -21.03
CA THR A 417 2.25 12.72 -21.42
C THR A 417 1.67 13.43 -20.20
N GLY A 418 1.26 14.69 -20.35
CA GLY A 418 0.82 15.50 -19.22
C GLY A 418 1.99 16.20 -18.51
N THR A 419 1.72 16.76 -17.34
CA THR A 419 2.72 17.44 -16.51
C THR A 419 3.15 16.55 -15.36
N PHE A 420 4.45 16.42 -15.17
CA PHE A 420 5.04 15.84 -13.97
C PHE A 420 5.55 16.97 -13.06
N ARG A 421 4.98 17.06 -11.85
CA ARG A 421 5.47 17.90 -10.76
C ARG A 421 6.15 17.05 -9.69
N LEU A 422 7.40 17.38 -9.39
CA LEU A 422 8.18 16.84 -8.27
C LEU A 422 8.42 17.99 -7.28
N THR A 423 7.98 17.85 -6.04
CA THR A 423 8.06 18.94 -5.05
C THR A 423 8.44 18.40 -3.69
N ASN A 424 9.43 19.00 -3.02
CA ASN A 424 9.89 18.58 -1.69
C ASN A 424 10.12 17.07 -1.59
N SER A 425 10.69 16.45 -2.63
CA SER A 425 10.68 14.99 -2.78
C SER A 425 12.06 14.45 -3.15
N LEU A 426 12.25 13.16 -2.90
CA LEU A 426 13.50 12.45 -3.15
C LEU A 426 13.32 11.36 -4.21
N ILE A 427 14.20 11.36 -5.23
CA ILE A 427 14.36 10.25 -6.17
C ILE A 427 15.79 9.72 -6.01
N ALA A 428 15.96 8.57 -5.37
CA ALA A 428 17.31 8.12 -5.00
C ALA A 428 17.62 6.64 -5.22
N ASN A 429 18.88 6.33 -5.55
CA ASN A 429 19.38 4.96 -5.60
C ASN A 429 18.58 4.02 -6.53
N ASN A 430 17.89 4.58 -7.53
CA ASN A 430 17.16 3.78 -8.51
C ASN A 430 18.12 3.35 -9.62
N THR A 431 17.94 2.13 -10.11
CA THR A 431 18.92 1.48 -10.97
C THR A 431 18.27 0.92 -12.24
N SER A 432 19.01 0.96 -13.34
CA SER A 432 18.57 0.39 -14.62
C SER A 432 19.71 -0.31 -15.34
N ASP A 433 19.50 -1.56 -15.77
CA ASP A 433 20.47 -2.33 -16.57
C ASP A 433 20.53 -1.87 -18.05
N GLN A 434 19.74 -0.86 -18.42
CA GLN A 434 19.85 -0.21 -19.74
C GLN A 434 20.00 1.30 -19.58
N HIS A 435 18.97 2.07 -19.93
CA HIS A 435 19.20 3.44 -20.37
C HIS A 435 19.20 4.46 -19.24
N ILE A 436 18.33 4.34 -18.23
CA ILE A 436 18.06 5.46 -17.31
C ILE A 436 17.86 5.00 -15.86
N GLY A 437 18.72 5.43 -14.95
CA GLY A 437 18.65 5.04 -13.53
C GLY A 437 17.46 5.67 -12.83
N GLY A 438 17.31 6.99 -12.95
CA GLY A 438 16.23 7.74 -12.34
C GLY A 438 14.99 7.80 -13.23
N MET A 439 14.83 8.90 -13.97
CA MET A 439 13.54 9.26 -14.57
C MET A 439 13.61 9.52 -16.08
N TYR A 440 12.65 8.96 -16.83
CA TYR A 440 12.37 9.27 -18.22
C TYR A 440 11.07 10.06 -18.34
N VAL A 441 11.13 11.30 -18.83
CA VAL A 441 9.96 12.18 -18.91
C VAL A 441 9.82 12.75 -20.33
N THR A 442 8.75 12.37 -21.02
CA THR A 442 8.40 12.98 -22.32
C THR A 442 7.36 14.09 -22.21
N GLY A 443 6.60 14.15 -21.12
CA GLY A 443 5.72 15.27 -20.80
C GLY A 443 6.46 16.54 -20.36
N ASN A 444 5.72 17.50 -19.80
CA ASN A 444 6.32 18.69 -19.21
C ASN A 444 6.81 18.38 -17.79
N PHE A 445 8.08 18.65 -17.48
CA PHE A 445 8.63 18.45 -16.15
C PHE A 445 8.80 19.76 -15.38
N ILE A 446 8.41 19.75 -14.11
CA ILE A 446 8.59 20.86 -13.17
C ILE A 446 9.10 20.26 -11.86
N GLY A 447 10.37 20.53 -11.54
CA GLY A 447 10.98 20.17 -10.26
C GLY A 447 11.09 21.39 -9.35
N THR A 448 10.77 21.24 -8.06
CA THR A 448 10.90 22.32 -7.07
C THR A 448 11.37 21.76 -5.72
N ASN A 449 12.41 22.34 -5.12
CA ASN A 449 12.90 21.96 -3.78
C ASN A 449 13.07 20.43 -3.63
N SER A 450 13.68 19.76 -4.60
CA SER A 450 13.71 18.29 -4.60
C SER A 450 15.11 17.77 -4.90
N THR A 451 15.42 16.59 -4.35
CA THR A 451 16.72 15.93 -4.52
C THR A 451 16.58 14.74 -5.49
N ILE A 452 17.53 14.62 -6.41
CA ILE A 452 17.71 13.45 -7.29
C ILE A 452 19.14 12.96 -7.10
N SER A 453 19.33 11.81 -6.45
CA SER A 453 20.70 11.37 -6.10
C SER A 453 20.96 9.87 -6.15
N GLY A 454 22.17 9.46 -6.50
CA GLY A 454 22.57 8.06 -6.41
C GLY A 454 21.93 7.14 -7.46
N ASN A 455 21.21 7.68 -8.44
CA ASN A 455 20.56 6.86 -9.46
C ASN A 455 21.57 6.41 -10.51
N THR A 456 21.51 5.14 -10.94
CA THR A 456 22.53 4.54 -11.81
C THR A 456 21.95 3.85 -13.04
N ALA A 457 22.58 4.04 -14.20
CA ALA A 457 22.28 3.31 -15.42
C ALA A 457 23.52 2.62 -15.97
N ASP A 458 23.35 1.42 -16.53
CA ASP A 458 24.43 0.74 -17.27
C ASP A 458 24.81 1.47 -18.55
N ASP A 459 23.88 2.12 -19.27
CA ASP A 459 24.17 2.87 -20.50
C ASP A 459 24.24 4.41 -20.27
N HIS A 460 23.09 5.13 -20.37
CA HIS A 460 23.12 6.53 -20.80
C HIS A 460 22.96 7.55 -19.68
N ILE A 461 21.90 7.48 -18.85
CA ILE A 461 21.52 8.58 -17.96
C ILE A 461 21.33 8.08 -16.53
N GLY A 462 22.18 8.55 -15.60
CA GLY A 462 21.99 8.24 -14.18
C GLY A 462 20.71 8.85 -13.62
N GLY A 463 20.56 10.17 -13.73
CA GLY A 463 19.54 10.95 -13.01
C GLY A 463 18.25 11.17 -13.80
N LEU A 464 18.27 12.10 -14.75
CA LEU A 464 17.05 12.67 -15.33
C LEU A 464 17.14 12.88 -16.84
N TYR A 465 16.26 12.24 -17.61
CA TYR A 465 16.09 12.48 -19.04
C TYR A 465 14.77 13.19 -19.36
N LEU A 466 14.87 14.45 -19.83
CA LEU A 466 13.74 15.29 -20.23
C LEU A 466 13.68 15.49 -21.74
N ILE A 467 12.69 14.88 -22.41
CA ILE A 467 12.58 14.96 -23.88
C ILE A 467 11.96 16.26 -24.34
N SER A 468 10.87 16.70 -23.72
CA SER A 468 10.16 17.94 -24.10
C SER A 468 10.70 19.19 -23.40
N GLY A 469 11.74 19.03 -22.56
CA GLY A 469 12.28 20.08 -21.71
C GLY A 469 11.64 20.09 -20.31
N GLY A 470 12.02 21.08 -19.51
CA GLY A 470 11.50 21.21 -18.14
C GLY A 470 12.02 22.45 -17.43
N GLN A 471 11.49 22.68 -16.24
CA GLN A 471 11.89 23.77 -15.37
C GLN A 471 12.35 23.21 -14.02
N LEU A 472 13.56 23.56 -13.62
CA LEU A 472 14.17 23.12 -12.37
C LEU A 472 14.36 24.32 -11.47
N TYR A 473 13.74 24.29 -10.29
CA TYR A 473 13.82 25.35 -9.29
C TYR A 473 14.34 24.77 -7.98
N ASN A 474 15.46 25.27 -7.46
CA ASN A 474 15.97 24.85 -6.16
C ASN A 474 16.14 23.32 -6.07
N MET A 475 16.68 22.72 -7.13
CA MET A 475 16.90 21.27 -7.23
C MET A 475 18.33 20.93 -6.79
N THR A 476 18.52 19.76 -6.20
CA THR A 476 19.85 19.17 -5.97
C THR A 476 19.95 17.87 -6.74
N ILE A 477 20.76 17.84 -7.80
CA ILE A 477 20.93 16.69 -8.70
C ILE A 477 22.39 16.24 -8.67
N VAL A 478 22.70 15.22 -7.86
CA VAL A 478 24.08 14.87 -7.49
C VAL A 478 24.30 13.38 -7.39
N ASN A 479 25.53 12.90 -7.60
CA ASN A 479 25.92 11.49 -7.44
C ASN A 479 25.12 10.51 -8.31
N ASN A 480 24.59 10.95 -9.45
CA ASN A 480 23.96 10.03 -10.40
C ASN A 480 25.00 9.55 -11.43
N SER A 481 24.95 8.28 -11.81
CA SER A 481 25.99 7.64 -12.62
C SER A 481 25.44 6.99 -13.89
N ALA A 482 26.12 7.20 -15.02
CA ALA A 482 25.91 6.50 -16.28
C ALA A 482 27.15 5.71 -16.71
N ASP A 483 27.00 4.87 -17.74
CA ASP A 483 28.02 3.95 -18.29
C ASP A 483 28.58 3.01 -17.20
N MET A 484 27.70 2.43 -16.37
CA MET A 484 28.14 1.57 -15.26
C MET A 484 28.75 0.25 -15.72
N ASP A 485 28.45 -0.21 -16.93
CA ASP A 485 29.08 -1.38 -17.56
C ASP A 485 30.45 -1.06 -18.22
N ASN A 486 30.77 0.23 -18.34
CA ASN A 486 32.04 0.78 -18.79
C ASN A 486 32.42 0.29 -20.20
N ASP A 487 31.44 0.24 -21.10
CA ASP A 487 31.64 -0.08 -22.51
C ASP A 487 31.99 1.16 -23.36
N GLY A 488 31.87 2.35 -22.76
CA GLY A 488 32.17 3.65 -23.39
C GLY A 488 31.02 4.19 -24.23
N ILE A 489 29.80 3.69 -24.04
CA ILE A 489 28.57 4.11 -24.73
C ILE A 489 27.58 4.64 -23.68
N GLY A 490 27.61 5.95 -23.46
CA GLY A 490 26.70 6.65 -22.54
C GLY A 490 26.80 8.15 -22.76
N ASP A 491 25.80 8.90 -22.33
CA ASP A 491 25.82 10.36 -22.33
C ASP A 491 25.23 10.87 -20.99
N GLY A 492 26.11 11.16 -20.04
CA GLY A 492 25.86 11.96 -18.85
C GLY A 492 25.31 11.25 -17.61
N GLY A 493 25.68 11.72 -16.42
CA GLY A 493 25.19 11.22 -15.14
C GLY A 493 23.98 11.99 -14.61
N GLY A 494 23.98 13.32 -14.76
CA GLY A 494 22.99 14.22 -14.14
C GLY A 494 21.73 14.42 -14.98
N VAL A 495 21.69 15.51 -15.75
CA VAL A 495 20.52 15.94 -16.53
C VAL A 495 20.76 15.86 -18.04
N TYR A 496 19.93 15.08 -18.73
CA TYR A 496 19.90 15.06 -20.19
C TYR A 496 18.69 15.84 -20.71
N ALA A 497 18.93 16.90 -21.49
CA ALA A 497 17.92 17.61 -22.25
C ALA A 497 17.84 17.09 -23.69
N GLY A 498 16.72 16.43 -24.03
CA GLY A 498 16.47 15.84 -25.36
C GLY A 498 16.18 16.88 -26.44
N ALA A 499 14.96 16.86 -26.98
CA ALA A 499 14.56 17.78 -28.05
C ALA A 499 14.15 19.17 -27.53
N GLY A 500 13.74 19.26 -26.26
CA GLY A 500 13.31 20.48 -25.61
C GLY A 500 14.44 21.26 -24.94
N VAL A 501 14.06 22.31 -24.22
CA VAL A 501 14.96 23.14 -23.42
C VAL A 501 14.71 22.86 -21.95
N VAL A 502 15.78 22.59 -21.20
CA VAL A 502 15.72 22.55 -19.74
C VAL A 502 16.24 23.88 -19.22
N THR A 503 15.44 24.55 -18.38
CA THR A 503 15.85 25.77 -17.69
C THR A 503 16.09 25.47 -16.23
N VAL A 504 17.25 25.87 -15.73
CA VAL A 504 17.70 25.61 -14.36
C VAL A 504 17.78 26.93 -13.61
N SER A 505 17.22 27.03 -12.41
CA SER A 505 17.28 28.24 -11.58
C SER A 505 17.56 27.87 -10.14
N ASN A 506 18.50 28.58 -9.53
CA ASN A 506 18.85 28.41 -8.12
C ASN A 506 19.14 26.94 -7.73
N SER A 507 19.73 26.13 -8.62
CA SER A 507 19.86 24.67 -8.42
C SER A 507 21.32 24.19 -8.51
N ILE A 508 21.59 23.07 -7.85
CA ILE A 508 22.86 22.34 -7.90
C ILE A 508 22.74 21.17 -8.89
N ILE A 509 23.66 21.11 -9.85
CA ILE A 509 23.90 19.94 -10.70
C ILE A 509 25.40 19.67 -10.69
N ALA A 510 25.87 18.72 -9.88
CA ALA A 510 27.28 18.47 -9.66
C ALA A 510 27.52 17.04 -9.18
N LEU A 511 28.78 16.59 -9.15
CA LEU A 511 29.17 15.26 -8.65
C LEU A 511 28.50 14.09 -9.39
N ASN A 512 27.92 14.32 -10.57
CA ASN A 512 27.40 13.24 -11.39
C ASN A 512 28.53 12.65 -12.23
N GLU A 513 28.43 11.36 -12.54
CA GLU A 513 29.46 10.61 -13.23
C GLU A 513 28.95 10.06 -14.56
N ASP A 514 29.76 10.19 -15.59
CA ASP A 514 29.70 9.35 -16.78
C ASP A 514 31.07 8.67 -16.89
N ARG A 515 31.11 7.34 -16.76
CA ARG A 515 32.36 6.57 -16.79
C ARG A 515 32.99 6.49 -18.17
N GLY A 516 32.23 6.75 -19.23
CA GLY A 516 32.71 6.96 -20.60
C GLY A 516 33.47 8.27 -20.74
N GLY A 517 33.33 9.18 -19.77
CA GLY A 517 34.08 10.43 -19.65
C GLY A 517 33.49 11.61 -20.42
N GLU A 518 32.25 11.48 -20.90
CA GLU A 518 31.55 12.50 -21.66
C GLU A 518 30.40 13.09 -20.81
N SER A 519 30.24 14.41 -20.75
CA SER A 519 29.00 15.04 -20.26
C SER A 519 28.46 14.75 -18.83
N PRO A 520 29.26 14.65 -17.75
CA PRO A 520 28.81 14.03 -16.49
C PRO A 520 27.63 14.72 -15.79
N ASP A 521 27.62 16.05 -15.70
CA ASP A 521 26.55 16.78 -15.01
C ASP A 521 25.36 17.09 -15.92
N CYS A 522 25.62 17.35 -17.20
CA CYS A 522 24.58 17.77 -18.13
C CYS A 522 24.88 17.37 -19.57
N ALA A 523 23.82 17.06 -20.32
CA ALA A 523 23.87 16.84 -21.75
C ALA A 523 22.73 17.59 -22.48
N GLY A 524 23.01 18.04 -23.71
CA GLY A 524 22.00 18.67 -24.58
C GLY A 524 21.70 20.14 -24.26
N ASN A 525 20.47 20.59 -24.52
CA ASN A 525 20.10 22.01 -24.42
C ASN A 525 19.60 22.40 -23.02
N VAL A 526 20.56 22.58 -22.11
CA VAL A 526 20.35 23.10 -20.75
C VAL A 526 20.68 24.59 -20.72
N THR A 527 19.83 25.40 -20.11
CA THR A 527 19.97 26.87 -20.05
C THR A 527 19.81 27.38 -18.63
N SER A 528 20.48 28.49 -18.33
CA SER A 528 20.38 29.12 -17.03
C SER A 528 19.19 30.08 -16.94
N GLY A 529 18.48 30.01 -15.81
CA GLY A 529 17.60 31.03 -15.26
C GLY A 529 18.24 31.81 -14.09
N ASP A 530 19.57 31.75 -13.98
CA ASP A 530 20.47 32.43 -13.04
C ASP A 530 20.62 31.71 -11.67
N TYR A 531 21.71 32.03 -10.96
CA TYR A 531 22.06 31.54 -9.61
C TYR A 531 22.25 30.02 -9.48
N ASN A 532 22.74 29.35 -10.51
CA ASN A 532 22.96 27.90 -10.46
C ASN A 532 24.39 27.55 -10.07
N LEU A 533 24.58 26.38 -9.45
CA LEU A 533 25.88 25.75 -9.28
C LEU A 533 25.94 24.53 -10.17
N LEU A 534 26.76 24.62 -11.22
CA LEU A 534 27.02 23.53 -12.15
C LEU A 534 28.46 23.06 -11.96
N GLY A 535 28.64 21.81 -11.55
CA GLY A 535 29.96 21.21 -11.32
C GLY A 535 30.83 21.34 -12.57
N GLN A 536 30.30 21.01 -13.74
CA GLN A 536 30.90 21.31 -15.04
C GLN A 536 29.87 21.41 -16.17
N ASP A 537 30.20 22.20 -17.20
CA ASP A 537 29.35 22.41 -18.38
C ASP A 537 29.72 21.54 -19.59
N THR A 538 30.68 20.63 -19.44
CA THR A 538 31.03 19.67 -20.51
C THR A 538 29.77 18.88 -20.89
N GLY A 539 29.46 18.81 -22.19
CA GLY A 539 28.34 17.99 -22.70
C GLY A 539 27.03 18.72 -22.98
N CYS A 540 26.77 19.85 -22.31
CA CYS A 540 25.57 20.64 -22.54
C CYS A 540 25.87 22.04 -23.08
N THR A 541 24.90 22.63 -23.78
CA THR A 541 24.99 24.03 -24.22
C THR A 541 24.55 24.97 -23.12
N PHE A 542 25.24 24.95 -21.96
CA PHE A 542 24.89 25.78 -20.82
C PHE A 542 25.17 27.26 -21.12
N THR A 543 24.11 28.03 -21.31
CA THR A 543 24.23 29.48 -21.50
C THR A 543 24.25 30.16 -20.13
N ALA A 544 25.45 30.37 -19.60
CA ALA A 544 25.69 31.03 -18.32
C ALA A 544 25.12 32.45 -18.26
N LEU A 545 24.54 32.78 -17.12
CA LEU A 545 24.18 34.13 -16.68
C LEU A 545 25.16 34.60 -15.61
N ALA A 546 25.00 35.84 -15.15
CA ALA A 546 26.03 36.55 -14.40
C ALA A 546 26.30 35.98 -13.00
N ASN A 547 25.31 35.31 -12.40
CA ASN A 547 25.40 34.81 -11.03
C ASN A 547 25.50 33.28 -10.97
N ASP A 548 25.70 32.61 -12.10
CA ASP A 548 25.98 31.18 -12.12
C ASP A 548 27.42 30.89 -11.70
N GLN A 549 27.60 29.79 -10.97
CA GLN A 549 28.86 29.19 -10.61
C GLN A 549 29.06 27.95 -11.47
N ILE A 550 29.99 28.00 -12.42
CA ILE A 550 30.16 26.95 -13.43
C ILE A 550 31.62 26.52 -13.45
N GLY A 551 31.88 25.25 -13.11
CA GLY A 551 33.18 24.64 -13.27
C GLY A 551 33.42 24.16 -14.70
N THR A 552 34.56 23.54 -14.93
CA THR A 552 34.92 22.98 -16.25
C THR A 552 35.26 21.51 -16.10
N GLY A 553 35.24 20.72 -17.19
CA GLY A 553 35.65 19.31 -17.08
C GLY A 553 37.10 19.08 -16.60
N ALA A 554 37.97 20.09 -16.66
CA ALA A 554 39.33 19.99 -16.11
C ALA A 554 39.44 20.45 -14.64
N ASP A 555 38.46 21.23 -14.17
CA ASP A 555 38.41 21.80 -12.83
C ASP A 555 36.93 21.94 -12.43
N PRO A 556 36.26 20.82 -12.10
CA PRO A 556 34.86 20.86 -11.69
C PRO A 556 34.72 21.56 -10.34
N ILE A 557 33.60 22.28 -10.14
CA ILE A 557 33.27 22.85 -8.82
C ILE A 557 32.68 21.74 -7.96
N ASP A 558 33.27 21.53 -6.78
CA ASP A 558 32.67 20.73 -5.72
C ASP A 558 31.62 21.58 -4.98
N PRO A 559 30.35 21.13 -4.88
CA PRO A 559 29.35 21.82 -4.10
C PRO A 559 29.57 21.68 -2.59
N GLU A 560 30.50 20.85 -2.12
CA GLU A 560 30.85 20.62 -0.71
C GLU A 560 29.60 20.31 0.12
N ILE A 561 29.03 19.14 -0.16
CA ILE A 561 27.78 18.67 0.46
C ILE A 561 28.00 17.40 1.27
N SER A 562 27.12 17.14 2.23
CA SER A 562 27.12 15.90 3.01
C SER A 562 26.73 14.69 2.15
N ASN A 563 26.85 13.48 2.72
CA ASN A 563 26.13 12.33 2.17
C ASN A 563 24.61 12.54 2.27
N LEU A 564 23.83 11.71 1.57
CA LEU A 564 22.39 11.69 1.68
C LEU A 564 21.98 11.15 3.06
N PHE A 565 21.37 11.98 3.89
CA PHE A 565 21.00 11.65 5.26
C PHE A 565 19.61 12.21 5.63
N ASP A 566 19.10 11.74 6.76
CA ASP A 566 17.99 12.36 7.44
C ASP A 566 18.48 13.65 8.15
N ASN A 567 18.35 14.78 7.47
CA ASN A 567 18.66 16.11 8.00
C ASN A 567 17.38 16.83 8.47
N GLY A 568 16.36 16.07 8.88
CA GLY A 568 15.03 16.57 9.19
C GLY A 568 14.12 16.74 7.97
N GLY A 569 12.81 16.83 8.22
CA GLY A 569 11.77 16.89 7.19
C GLY A 569 11.20 15.52 6.82
N GLU A 570 10.44 15.47 5.72
CA GLU A 570 9.75 14.25 5.25
C GLU A 570 10.62 13.36 4.34
N THR A 571 11.70 13.90 3.78
CA THR A 571 12.60 13.20 2.84
C THR A 571 14.06 13.49 3.14
N PHE A 572 14.95 12.54 2.82
CA PHE A 572 16.39 12.74 3.01
C PHE A 572 16.95 13.81 2.07
N THR A 573 17.98 14.50 2.53
CA THR A 573 18.61 15.60 1.79
C THR A 573 20.13 15.52 1.87
N HIS A 574 20.81 16.37 1.09
CA HIS A 574 22.21 16.67 1.25
C HIS A 574 22.31 18.04 1.92
N SER A 575 22.87 18.11 3.13
CA SER A 575 23.20 19.38 3.77
C SER A 575 24.38 20.04 3.04
N LEU A 576 24.46 21.36 3.09
CA LEU A 576 25.61 22.11 2.63
C LEU A 576 26.63 22.17 3.77
N LEU A 577 27.91 21.93 3.49
CA LEU A 577 28.99 22.06 4.48
C LEU A 577 29.41 23.52 4.61
N ASP A 578 30.05 23.93 5.72
CA ASP A 578 30.40 25.34 6.05
C ASP A 578 31.18 26.09 4.96
N VAL A 579 31.93 25.35 4.13
CA VAL A 579 32.75 25.90 3.03
C VAL A 579 32.03 25.88 1.68
N SER A 580 30.75 25.49 1.68
CA SER A 580 30.00 25.28 0.46
C SER A 580 29.82 26.57 -0.33
N PRO A 581 30.19 26.56 -1.62
CA PRO A 581 29.93 27.68 -2.50
C PRO A 581 28.42 27.90 -2.76
N ALA A 582 27.55 26.99 -2.36
CA ALA A 582 26.10 27.14 -2.50
C ALA A 582 25.44 28.00 -1.41
N ILE A 583 26.13 28.23 -0.29
CA ILE A 583 25.61 29.00 0.85
C ILE A 583 25.48 30.48 0.47
N ASP A 584 24.30 31.06 0.70
CA ASP A 584 23.93 32.46 0.42
C ASP A 584 24.19 32.89 -1.04
N ALA A 585 24.35 31.93 -1.96
CA ALA A 585 24.72 32.18 -3.35
C ALA A 585 23.52 32.22 -4.31
N GLY A 586 22.31 32.00 -3.78
CA GLY A 586 21.07 32.01 -4.51
C GLY A 586 20.52 33.41 -4.77
N ASN A 587 19.30 33.47 -5.32
CA ASN A 587 18.69 34.73 -5.72
C ASN A 587 18.33 35.63 -4.50
N PRO A 588 18.98 36.78 -4.31
CA PRO A 588 18.72 37.66 -3.17
C PRO A 588 17.37 38.39 -3.25
N ALA A 589 16.69 38.35 -4.40
CA ALA A 589 15.34 38.89 -4.54
C ALA A 589 14.25 37.94 -4.01
N GLY A 590 14.61 36.71 -3.65
CA GLY A 590 13.73 35.68 -3.11
C GLY A 590 13.85 34.33 -3.83
N CYS A 591 13.47 33.27 -3.13
CA CYS A 591 13.54 31.90 -3.64
C CYS A 591 12.23 31.61 -4.37
N PHE A 592 12.30 31.34 -5.67
CA PHE A 592 11.11 31.20 -6.51
C PHE A 592 10.97 29.78 -7.05
N GLY A 593 9.74 29.28 -7.11
CA GLY A 593 9.35 28.06 -7.81
C GLY A 593 8.59 28.35 -9.11
N ASP A 594 7.82 27.36 -9.56
CA ASP A 594 6.98 27.45 -10.77
C ASP A 594 6.13 28.72 -10.80
N GLY A 595 6.11 29.40 -11.95
CA GLY A 595 5.35 30.64 -12.14
C GLY A 595 5.81 31.84 -11.31
N GLY A 596 7.00 31.79 -10.68
CA GLY A 596 7.52 32.86 -9.83
C GLY A 596 6.89 32.89 -8.43
N VAL A 597 6.34 31.78 -7.97
CA VAL A 597 5.81 31.64 -6.61
C VAL A 597 6.97 31.72 -5.63
N THR A 598 6.90 32.63 -4.66
CA THR A 598 7.88 32.69 -3.56
C THR A 598 7.74 31.45 -2.69
N LEU A 599 8.83 30.73 -2.53
CA LEU A 599 8.96 29.61 -1.61
C LEU A 599 9.31 30.16 -0.23
N THR A 600 8.64 29.65 0.80
CA THR A 600 8.88 30.04 2.19
C THR A 600 9.65 28.99 2.98
N THR A 601 9.85 27.82 2.38
CA THR A 601 10.57 26.71 2.97
C THR A 601 11.43 26.00 1.93
N ASP A 602 12.44 25.27 2.39
CA ASP A 602 13.21 24.32 1.59
C ASP A 602 12.48 22.97 1.44
N GLN A 603 13.18 21.91 0.99
CA GLN A 603 12.64 20.55 0.88
C GLN A 603 12.15 19.96 2.19
N ARG A 604 12.83 20.26 3.30
CA ARG A 604 12.55 19.74 4.64
C ARG A 604 11.33 20.39 5.26
N GLY A 605 10.92 21.55 4.73
CA GLY A 605 9.97 22.43 5.37
C GLY A 605 10.64 23.47 6.28
N TYR A 606 11.97 23.57 6.26
CA TYR A 606 12.74 24.55 7.02
C TYR A 606 12.63 25.95 6.36
N PRO A 607 12.54 27.06 7.11
CA PRO A 607 12.36 28.41 6.57
C PRO A 607 13.40 28.80 5.50
N ARG A 608 12.95 29.49 4.46
CA ARG A 608 13.80 29.91 3.35
C ARG A 608 13.40 31.32 2.82
N PRO A 609 14.34 32.27 2.62
CA PRO A 609 15.76 32.14 2.92
C PRO A 609 16.08 32.25 4.42
N SER A 610 17.17 31.61 4.84
CA SER A 610 17.87 31.88 6.09
C SER A 610 19.21 32.54 5.74
N GLY A 611 19.67 33.54 6.51
CA GLY A 611 20.83 34.33 6.11
C GLY A 611 20.55 35.47 5.11
N SER A 612 21.50 35.72 4.20
CA SER A 612 21.53 36.94 3.37
C SER A 612 20.89 36.78 1.98
N ALA A 613 20.79 35.54 1.49
CA ALA A 613 20.07 35.15 0.29
C ALA A 613 19.56 33.72 0.47
N CYS A 614 18.91 33.15 -0.56
CA CYS A 614 18.64 31.71 -0.56
C CYS A 614 19.94 30.96 -0.77
N ASP A 615 20.01 29.74 -0.28
CA ASP A 615 21.01 28.81 -0.75
C ASP A 615 20.64 28.25 -2.13
N VAL A 616 21.67 27.85 -2.87
CA VAL A 616 21.50 27.16 -4.15
C VAL A 616 21.15 25.69 -3.88
N GLY A 617 20.08 25.19 -4.50
CA GLY A 617 19.63 23.80 -4.35
C GLY A 617 18.46 23.61 -3.39
N ALA A 618 18.21 22.36 -3.04
CA ALA A 618 16.99 21.95 -2.33
C ALA A 618 17.05 22.12 -0.79
N TYR A 619 18.23 22.41 -0.25
CA TYR A 619 18.51 22.58 1.17
C TYR A 619 18.82 24.04 1.49
N GLU A 620 18.33 24.54 2.62
CA GLU A 620 18.71 25.83 3.20
C GLU A 620 19.44 25.60 4.52
N VAL A 621 20.64 26.15 4.70
CA VAL A 621 21.41 26.15 5.94
C VAL A 621 20.76 27.09 6.95
N GLY A 622 20.61 26.63 8.18
CA GLY A 622 20.06 27.42 9.28
C GLY A 622 21.06 28.41 9.86
N ASP A 623 20.52 29.33 10.67
CA ASP A 623 21.33 30.21 11.49
C ASP A 623 21.42 29.56 12.88
N CYS A 624 22.62 29.47 13.44
CA CYS A 624 22.78 28.96 14.81
C CYS A 624 21.87 29.67 15.83
N GLY A 625 21.13 28.88 16.62
CA GLY A 625 20.22 29.34 17.65
C GLY A 625 18.79 29.58 17.14
N ASP A 626 18.37 28.90 16.08
CA ASP A 626 17.05 29.04 15.46
C ASP A 626 16.02 28.00 15.94
N GLY A 627 16.47 26.99 16.69
CA GLY A 627 15.68 25.91 17.25
C GLY A 627 15.71 24.63 16.44
N HIS A 628 16.53 24.56 15.38
CA HIS A 628 16.70 23.43 14.50
C HIS A 628 18.16 22.99 14.49
N LEU A 629 18.44 21.75 14.88
CA LEU A 629 19.79 21.21 14.85
C LEU A 629 20.16 20.81 13.42
N ASP A 630 21.01 21.60 12.78
CA ASP A 630 21.58 21.29 11.46
C ASP A 630 22.79 20.32 11.54
N TYR A 631 23.25 19.83 10.39
CA TYR A 631 24.31 18.80 10.32
C TYR A 631 25.68 19.28 10.83
N ASP A 632 25.97 20.56 10.65
CA ASP A 632 27.18 21.26 11.09
C ASP A 632 27.11 21.75 12.55
N GLU A 633 25.97 21.58 13.20
CA GLU A 633 25.73 22.01 14.57
C GLU A 633 25.91 20.85 15.57
N GLU A 634 26.65 21.08 16.67
CA GLU A 634 26.72 20.14 17.78
C GLU A 634 25.53 20.30 18.75
N CYS A 635 24.93 21.50 18.77
CA CYS A 635 23.76 21.86 19.54
C CYS A 635 23.02 23.01 18.85
N ASP A 636 21.72 23.14 19.12
CA ASP A 636 20.95 24.35 18.89
C ASP A 636 19.93 24.45 20.03
N ASP A 637 19.89 25.58 20.72
CA ASP A 637 19.01 25.81 21.87
C ASP A 637 17.94 26.89 21.61
N GLY A 638 17.75 27.24 20.34
CA GLY A 638 16.72 28.15 19.86
C GLY A 638 16.90 29.60 20.29
N ASN A 639 18.12 30.01 20.66
CA ASN A 639 18.40 31.40 20.94
C ASN A 639 19.87 31.80 20.66
N GLY A 640 20.15 33.10 20.64
CA GLY A 640 21.49 33.64 20.43
C GLY A 640 22.24 34.02 21.72
N VAL A 641 22.05 33.28 22.81
CA VAL A 641 22.71 33.50 24.11
C VAL A 641 23.94 32.62 24.23
N ASN A 642 25.09 33.19 23.92
CA ASN A 642 26.38 32.48 23.92
C ASN A 642 26.84 31.95 25.30
N THR A 643 26.05 32.08 26.37
CA THR A 643 26.46 31.81 27.76
C THR A 643 25.59 30.74 28.43
N ASP A 644 24.88 29.95 27.66
CA ASP A 644 24.20 28.75 28.15
C ASP A 644 24.90 27.50 27.61
N ALA A 645 24.17 26.37 27.49
CA ALA A 645 24.75 25.10 27.10
C ALA A 645 25.09 25.03 25.60
N CYS A 646 24.62 25.98 24.79
CA CYS A 646 24.93 26.07 23.37
C CYS A 646 25.53 27.43 23.04
N THR A 647 26.70 27.43 22.41
CA THR A 647 27.31 28.68 21.97
C THR A 647 26.59 29.23 20.74
N ASN A 648 26.75 30.53 20.44
CA ASN A 648 26.25 31.16 19.20
C ASN A 648 27.00 30.68 17.93
N MET A 649 27.93 29.73 18.09
CA MET A 649 28.60 29.00 17.02
C MET A 649 28.12 27.54 16.95
N CYS A 650 27.06 27.21 17.69
CA CYS A 650 26.41 25.90 17.75
C CYS A 650 27.35 24.76 18.16
N LEU A 651 28.35 25.13 18.96
CA LEU A 651 29.20 24.20 19.67
C LEU A 651 28.65 24.00 21.07
N THR A 652 28.71 22.74 21.53
CA THR A 652 28.41 22.43 22.92
C THR A 652 29.35 23.23 23.82
N ALA A 653 28.80 23.89 24.82
CA ALA A 653 29.60 24.76 25.66
C ALA A 653 30.59 23.92 26.47
N THR A 654 31.86 24.33 26.48
CA THR A 654 32.96 23.54 27.08
C THR A 654 33.81 24.39 28.00
N CYS A 655 34.20 23.80 29.14
CA CYS A 655 35.11 24.48 30.04
C CYS A 655 36.47 24.76 29.39
N GLY A 656 36.92 26.01 29.47
CA GLY A 656 38.19 26.47 28.92
C GLY A 656 38.10 27.02 27.49
N ASP A 657 36.89 27.31 27.00
CA ASP A 657 36.67 27.93 25.69
C ASP A 657 36.68 29.48 25.75
N GLY A 658 36.85 30.04 26.94
CA GLY A 658 36.90 31.47 27.20
C GLY A 658 35.52 32.11 27.40
N ILE A 659 34.45 31.31 27.49
CA ILE A 659 33.07 31.77 27.62
C ILE A 659 32.46 31.20 28.91
N VAL A 660 32.20 32.09 29.88
CA VAL A 660 31.54 31.68 31.13
C VAL A 660 30.08 31.34 30.87
N GLN A 661 29.73 30.06 31.01
CA GLN A 661 28.37 29.56 30.84
C GLN A 661 27.58 29.83 32.12
N THR A 662 26.80 30.91 32.16
CA THR A 662 26.15 31.46 33.37
C THR A 662 25.24 30.51 34.15
N THR A 663 24.86 29.36 33.58
CA THR A 663 24.04 28.32 34.19
C THR A 663 24.78 27.00 34.44
N VAL A 664 26.01 26.84 33.93
CA VAL A 664 26.80 25.61 33.95
C VAL A 664 28.14 25.80 34.69
N ASP A 665 28.79 26.96 34.52
CA ASP A 665 30.14 27.27 35.00
C ASP A 665 30.18 28.43 36.02
N GLU A 666 31.09 28.35 36.98
CA GLU A 666 31.38 29.45 37.91
C GLU A 666 32.47 30.40 37.36
N CYS A 667 33.35 29.92 36.49
CA CYS A 667 34.43 30.65 35.82
C CYS A 667 34.78 30.01 34.47
N ASP A 668 35.57 30.70 33.65
CA ASP A 668 36.27 30.17 32.48
C ASP A 668 37.45 31.11 32.18
N ASP A 669 38.69 30.60 32.16
CA ASP A 669 39.89 31.38 31.89
C ASP A 669 40.58 31.02 30.56
N GLY A 670 39.84 30.35 29.66
CA GLY A 670 40.26 30.04 28.30
C GLY A 670 41.21 28.84 28.20
N ASN A 671 41.31 28.03 29.26
CA ASN A 671 42.01 26.74 29.22
C ASN A 671 41.48 25.77 30.31
N THR A 672 42.09 24.58 30.44
CA THR A 672 41.69 23.53 31.41
C THR A 672 42.80 23.19 32.41
N VAL A 673 43.71 24.12 32.70
CA VAL A 673 44.88 23.92 33.57
C VAL A 673 44.53 24.31 35.00
N ASP A 674 44.41 23.33 35.89
CA ASP A 674 44.23 23.63 37.31
C ASP A 674 45.37 24.53 37.87
N GLY A 675 45.02 25.53 38.67
CA GLY A 675 45.90 26.38 39.46
C GLY A 675 46.15 27.79 38.92
N ASP A 676 45.50 28.21 37.82
CA ASP A 676 45.69 29.51 37.17
C ASP A 676 44.48 30.46 37.23
N GLY A 677 43.35 30.02 37.80
CA GLY A 677 42.18 30.86 38.00
C GLY A 677 40.85 30.11 37.94
N CYS A 678 40.78 29.07 37.11
CA CYS A 678 39.61 28.23 36.90
C CYS A 678 40.02 26.76 36.74
N ASP A 679 39.37 25.84 37.47
CA ASP A 679 39.74 24.43 37.35
C ASP A 679 39.20 23.79 36.07
N SER A 680 39.70 22.60 35.72
CA SER A 680 39.23 21.82 34.55
C SER A 680 37.76 21.41 34.57
N ALA A 681 37.02 21.69 35.65
CA ALA A 681 35.58 21.50 35.78
C ALA A 681 34.83 22.84 35.95
N CYS A 682 35.47 23.96 35.61
CA CYS A 682 34.95 25.32 35.59
C CYS A 682 34.42 25.84 36.93
N ASN A 683 35.08 25.44 38.02
CA ASN A 683 34.86 25.97 39.36
C ASN A 683 35.93 27.00 39.71
N GLU A 684 35.53 28.07 40.40
CA GLU A 684 36.49 29.07 40.87
C GLU A 684 37.52 28.42 41.80
N GLU A 685 38.79 28.54 41.45
CA GLU A 685 39.85 28.00 42.28
C GLU A 685 40.11 28.90 43.48
N ALA A 686 40.18 28.28 44.66
CA ALA A 686 40.55 29.01 45.87
C ALA A 686 41.98 29.55 45.74
N ALA A 687 42.10 30.87 45.57
CA ALA A 687 43.36 31.61 45.40
C ALA A 687 44.54 31.01 46.18
N VAL A 688 45.42 30.29 45.48
CA VAL A 688 46.64 29.75 46.07
C VAL A 688 47.64 30.91 46.19
N THR A 689 47.86 31.37 47.42
CA THR A 689 48.92 32.36 47.70
C THR A 689 50.28 31.78 47.27
N PRO A 690 51.08 32.49 46.45
CA PRO A 690 52.31 31.91 45.90
C PRO A 690 53.38 31.78 46.98
N THR A 691 53.78 30.54 47.27
CA THR A 691 55.04 30.25 47.98
C THR A 691 56.24 30.41 47.02
N PRO A 692 57.37 30.99 47.47
CA PRO A 692 58.45 31.39 46.58
C PRO A 692 59.29 30.20 46.11
N THR A 693 59.65 30.27 44.83
CA THR A 693 60.54 29.41 44.04
C THR A 693 61.94 29.27 44.65
N PRO A 694 62.57 28.08 44.64
CA PRO A 694 64.02 27.96 44.66
C PRO A 694 64.61 27.86 43.25
N THR A 695 65.81 28.42 43.14
CA THR A 695 66.62 28.78 41.97
C THR A 695 67.10 27.62 41.08
N PRO A 696 67.46 27.90 39.80
CA PRO A 696 67.97 26.92 38.84
C PRO A 696 69.50 26.76 38.93
N ASP A 697 69.99 25.58 38.55
CA ASP A 697 71.41 25.31 38.22
C ASP A 697 71.49 24.08 37.27
N PRO A 698 72.60 23.83 36.53
CA PRO A 698 72.66 24.11 35.10
C PRO A 698 72.97 22.90 34.18
N VAL A 699 72.71 23.14 32.88
CA VAL A 699 73.11 22.49 31.61
C VAL A 699 74.00 21.25 31.60
N ASP A 700 73.61 20.23 30.81
CA ASP A 700 74.49 19.59 29.81
C ASP A 700 73.67 18.76 28.77
N GLU A 701 73.97 18.95 27.49
CA GLU A 701 73.68 18.11 26.31
C GLU A 701 75.06 17.64 25.74
N PRO A 702 75.21 16.73 24.75
CA PRO A 702 74.24 15.97 23.93
C PRO A 702 74.65 14.47 23.69
N ALA A 703 74.02 13.84 22.69
CA ALA A 703 74.43 12.67 21.86
C ALA A 703 73.79 11.31 22.26
N ASP A 704 73.48 10.36 21.37
CA ASP A 704 73.45 10.16 19.91
C ASP A 704 73.10 8.66 19.70
N THR A 705 72.48 8.30 18.58
CA THR A 705 72.29 6.92 18.00
C THR A 705 71.51 5.90 18.85
N ASP A 706 70.71 4.97 18.32
CA ASP A 706 70.85 4.17 17.10
C ASP A 706 69.52 3.45 16.78
N THR A 707 69.40 3.09 15.52
CA THR A 707 68.46 2.27 14.75
C THR A 707 68.10 0.90 15.35
N ASP A 708 66.95 0.32 14.96
CA ASP A 708 66.91 -0.85 14.02
C ASP A 708 65.49 -1.52 13.89
N THR A 709 65.11 -1.70 12.62
CA THR A 709 64.26 -2.69 11.89
C THR A 709 62.93 -3.33 12.33
N ASP A 710 61.97 -3.22 11.38
CA ASP A 710 60.83 -4.06 10.97
C ASP A 710 61.26 -5.43 10.34
N PRO A 711 60.42 -6.35 9.79
CA PRO A 711 59.10 -6.97 10.12
C PRO A 711 59.19 -8.51 10.33
N SER A 712 58.09 -9.20 10.70
CA SER A 712 57.74 -10.51 10.08
C SER A 712 56.36 -11.10 10.47
N THR A 713 55.48 -11.18 9.46
CA THR A 713 54.70 -12.35 8.98
C THR A 713 53.91 -13.27 9.93
N SER A 714 52.61 -13.36 9.62
CA SER A 714 51.69 -14.50 9.81
C SER A 714 52.23 -15.83 9.25
N PRO A 715 51.75 -17.01 9.74
CA PRO A 715 50.79 -17.75 8.92
C PRO A 715 49.70 -18.54 9.68
N THR A 716 48.50 -18.51 9.09
CA THR A 716 47.47 -19.57 8.88
C THR A 716 47.40 -20.80 9.79
N ASP A 717 46.19 -21.10 10.29
CA ASP A 717 45.73 -22.45 10.60
C ASP A 717 44.62 -22.89 9.65
N THR A 718 44.65 -24.17 9.32
CA THR A 718 43.93 -24.89 8.28
C THR A 718 43.08 -25.99 8.90
N GLY A 719 41.86 -26.16 8.40
CA GLY A 719 41.49 -27.47 7.86
C GLY A 719 40.30 -28.24 8.45
N SER A 720 39.33 -28.46 7.55
CA SER A 720 38.74 -29.77 7.19
C SER A 720 37.59 -30.30 8.06
N THR A 721 36.54 -30.98 7.59
CA THR A 721 36.23 -31.76 6.35
C THR A 721 34.68 -31.95 6.32
N ALA A 722 33.96 -31.79 5.21
CA ALA A 722 33.80 -32.64 4.01
C ALA A 722 32.86 -33.85 4.14
N ASN A 723 31.79 -33.84 3.34
CA ASN A 723 31.25 -34.92 2.49
C ASN A 723 30.01 -34.35 1.76
N SER A 724 29.56 -34.71 0.55
CA SER A 724 30.08 -35.32 -0.67
C SER A 724 28.84 -35.63 -1.53
N GLY A 725 28.89 -35.45 -2.84
CA GLY A 725 28.21 -36.38 -3.75
C GLY A 725 27.27 -35.79 -4.82
N GLY A 726 27.78 -35.76 -6.06
CA GLY A 726 27.04 -36.28 -7.20
C GLY A 726 26.60 -35.27 -8.27
N GLY A 727 27.45 -35.08 -9.28
CA GLY A 727 27.04 -34.44 -10.54
C GLY A 727 26.49 -35.44 -11.57
N CYS A 728 25.88 -34.93 -12.64
CA CYS A 728 26.06 -35.43 -14.00
C CYS A 728 25.40 -34.49 -15.03
N SER A 729 26.15 -34.13 -16.08
CA SER A 729 25.65 -33.45 -17.28
C SER A 729 25.24 -34.44 -18.38
N LEU A 730 24.27 -34.03 -19.22
CA LEU A 730 24.17 -34.13 -20.69
C LEU A 730 22.82 -34.66 -21.18
N ASN A 731 22.14 -33.83 -21.99
CA ASN A 731 21.93 -34.02 -23.43
C ASN A 731 20.50 -33.68 -23.91
N THR A 732 20.50 -33.03 -25.07
CA THR A 732 19.40 -32.68 -25.96
C THR A 732 18.75 -33.93 -26.56
N GLN A 733 17.42 -33.92 -26.79
CA GLN A 733 16.73 -34.47 -27.98
C GLN A 733 15.26 -33.99 -28.04
N ALA A 734 14.78 -33.87 -29.27
CA ALA A 734 13.54 -33.22 -29.70
C ALA A 734 12.30 -34.15 -29.76
N LEU A 735 11.10 -33.55 -29.58
CA LEU A 735 9.79 -33.73 -30.25
C LEU A 735 9.16 -35.16 -30.40
N PRO A 736 7.82 -35.31 -30.27
CA PRO A 736 6.89 -34.74 -31.24
C PRO A 736 5.52 -34.21 -30.75
N THR A 737 5.01 -33.35 -31.62
CA THR A 737 3.65 -32.85 -31.85
C THR A 737 2.52 -33.88 -31.83
N ASN A 738 1.35 -33.39 -31.39
CA ASN A 738 -0.03 -33.65 -31.84
C ASN A 738 -0.96 -34.20 -30.74
N TYR A 739 -1.93 -33.39 -30.34
CA TYR A 739 -3.38 -33.68 -30.29
C TYR A 739 -4.05 -32.54 -29.51
N VAL A 740 -4.85 -31.69 -30.16
CA VAL A 740 -6.28 -31.45 -29.86
C VAL A 740 -6.84 -30.60 -31.02
N GLY A 741 -7.66 -31.23 -31.86
CA GLY A 741 -8.67 -30.52 -32.62
C GLY A 741 -10.01 -30.64 -31.88
N MET A 742 -10.71 -29.50 -31.79
CA MET A 742 -12.15 -29.29 -31.55
C MET A 742 -12.39 -28.24 -30.46
N ILE A 743 -12.47 -26.97 -30.87
CA ILE A 743 -13.30 -25.98 -30.18
C ILE A 743 -14.16 -25.32 -31.24
N GLY A 744 -15.43 -25.70 -31.27
CA GLY A 744 -16.49 -25.08 -32.02
C GLY A 744 -17.62 -24.72 -31.06
N MET A 745 -18.02 -23.45 -31.13
CA MET A 745 -19.26 -22.85 -30.61
C MET A 745 -19.41 -22.73 -29.09
N ILE A 746 -19.40 -21.49 -28.59
CA ILE A 746 -20.60 -20.77 -28.11
C ILE A 746 -20.23 -19.27 -28.09
N TRP A 747 -20.76 -18.53 -29.06
CA TRP A 747 -20.88 -17.08 -29.06
C TRP A 747 -22.30 -16.79 -29.54
N LEU A 748 -23.18 -16.32 -28.65
CA LEU A 748 -24.35 -15.50 -28.95
C LEU A 748 -25.08 -15.23 -27.62
N PHE A 749 -25.06 -13.97 -27.15
CA PHE A 749 -26.26 -13.15 -26.92
C PHE A 749 -25.89 -11.89 -26.12
N THR A 750 -25.71 -10.78 -26.83
CA THR A 750 -26.06 -9.44 -26.36
C THR A 750 -26.76 -8.69 -27.48
N ILE A 751 -27.51 -7.65 -27.07
CA ILE A 751 -28.28 -6.65 -27.85
C ILE A 751 -29.78 -6.97 -27.97
N THR A 752 -30.60 -6.31 -27.14
CA THR A 752 -31.54 -5.25 -27.57
C THR A 752 -32.15 -4.58 -26.33
N PHE A 753 -31.82 -3.29 -26.08
CA PHE A 753 -32.72 -2.19 -25.67
C PHE A 753 -31.98 -1.01 -25.01
N ILE A 754 -31.25 -0.21 -25.81
CA ILE A 754 -31.06 1.22 -25.52
C ILE A 754 -31.17 1.98 -26.84
N ALA A 755 -32.37 2.48 -27.13
CA ALA A 755 -32.58 3.58 -28.07
C ALA A 755 -33.90 4.26 -27.71
N LEU A 756 -33.85 5.19 -26.74
CA LEU A 756 -34.68 6.41 -26.64
C LEU A 756 -34.51 7.06 -25.26
N ARG A 757 -33.34 7.62 -24.99
CA ARG A 757 -33.27 8.79 -24.10
C ARG A 757 -31.95 9.52 -24.24
N ASN A 758 -31.93 10.47 -25.18
CA ASN A 758 -31.35 11.77 -24.93
C ASN A 758 -31.66 12.69 -26.11
N ARG A 759 -32.54 13.67 -25.89
CA ARG A 759 -32.27 15.05 -26.30
C ARG A 759 -33.25 16.04 -25.67
N ARG A 760 -32.62 16.97 -24.94
CA ARG A 760 -32.96 18.40 -24.79
C ARG A 760 -33.90 18.79 -23.67
N HIS A 761 -33.28 19.22 -22.58
CA HIS A 761 -33.68 20.46 -21.91
C HIS A 761 -33.03 21.66 -22.62
N THR A 762 -33.84 22.65 -22.97
CA THR A 762 -33.52 24.10 -22.88
C THR A 762 -34.84 24.88 -22.71
N PRO A 763 -34.82 26.07 -22.08
CA PRO A 763 -35.98 26.70 -21.46
C PRO A 763 -36.65 27.80 -22.33
N SER A 764 -37.93 28.11 -22.05
CA SER A 764 -38.53 29.47 -21.97
C SER A 764 -40.05 29.52 -22.27
N ASN A 765 -40.72 30.43 -21.53
CA ASN A 765 -41.97 31.16 -21.80
C ASN A 765 -43.31 30.41 -21.95
N THR A 766 -44.10 30.39 -20.87
CA THR A 766 -45.29 31.26 -20.68
C THR A 766 -45.81 31.16 -19.25
#